data_AF-A0A0P9EQN5-F1
#
_entry.id   AF-A0A0P9EQN5-F1
#
_cell.length_a   1.000
_cell.length_b   1.000
_cell.length_c   1.000
_cell.angle_alpha   90.00
_cell.angle_beta   90.00
_cell.angle_gamma   90.00
#
_symmetry.space_group_name_H-M   'P 1'
#
loop_
_entity.id
_entity.type
_entity.pdbx_description
1 polymer ?
#
loop_
_entity_poly.entity_id
_entity_poly.type
_entity_poly.pdbx_seq_one_letter_code
_entity_poly.pdbx_strand_id
1 'polypeptide(L)'
;MKIVLVAPYKEMVQDAQEVCRMYGELIDIVVGTMAAGLREGKRAVEEGAGVLISRGGTWTMLSEALSVPVVEIAVTPYDVLRALQKARKYGNKIGVAGFANVINSMSEWSNMLNVDVVPIEIHDDTEQTRRRVHEALDQVQVDCLIGDLTTVEYAKEIGIRCVLIESGKEAIWDAIQEAKRIMAARMADRKTFDSLNSALNSVREGLLVLEDGTIQFVNQVVLKIIGRDECVGLPARKCLPAALVRFLLEESGENSSDIIQIGSKLWYTQKNYSLDRNNCFVTFHAVENIESIERHVRRRLSEGGHEARYVFDDLYGQSVKMRKMIAKAINFAQTDSSVLIVGETGTGKEVLAQSIHNASGRVNGPFVAANCAAFSEQLLESELFGYAEGAFTGAKRGGKPGLFELAHGGTIFLDEIGETTLHVQQRLLRVLQERRVMRIGGERVIPVDVRVIAATNQPLWQFVREGKFRQDLFFRLDVLRINTIPLRQRLEDIPELVERLLYQSWYKRKGVGVRPRFDPAVLPHLQAYHWPGNVREVQNMVEYLLAIHTHGCIGHNEIDEWFSHKALIDFDDKNEEASPAAAHSHLNSESLGLLIGKSMEEIERWAIEKTLKETDGDMTKAAAVLGVSRTTLWRKVKQWEDVMA
;
A
#
# COMPACT_ATOMS: atom_id res chain seq x y z
N MET A 1 -25.84 -16.09 -28.90
CA MET A 1 -25.79 -17.41 -29.57
C MET A 1 -27.20 -17.95 -29.65
N LYS A 2 -27.55 -18.61 -30.75
CA LYS A 2 -28.88 -19.21 -30.97
C LYS A 2 -28.76 -20.69 -31.31
N ILE A 3 -29.83 -21.45 -31.06
CA ILE A 3 -29.97 -22.84 -31.51
C ILE A 3 -30.73 -22.82 -32.83
N VAL A 4 -30.21 -23.53 -33.84
CA VAL A 4 -30.86 -23.64 -35.15
C VAL A 4 -31.04 -25.10 -35.51
N LEU A 5 -32.27 -25.49 -35.84
CA LEU A 5 -32.61 -26.83 -36.31
C LEU A 5 -32.66 -26.83 -37.85
N VAL A 6 -31.78 -27.61 -38.46
CA VAL A 6 -31.75 -27.87 -39.90
C VAL A 6 -32.55 -29.14 -40.17
N ALA A 7 -33.81 -28.96 -40.57
CA ALA A 7 -34.76 -30.04 -40.82
C ALA A 7 -34.56 -30.61 -42.24
N PRO A 8 -34.24 -31.91 -42.40
CA PRO A 8 -34.02 -32.49 -43.71
C PRO A 8 -35.28 -32.67 -44.57
N TYR A 9 -36.48 -32.51 -44.00
CA TYR A 9 -37.75 -32.64 -44.70
C TYR A 9 -38.85 -31.78 -44.04
N LYS A 10 -39.94 -31.50 -44.77
CA LYS A 10 -40.95 -30.49 -44.37
C LYS A 10 -41.78 -30.92 -43.16
N GLU A 11 -42.09 -32.20 -43.04
CA GLU A 11 -42.89 -32.76 -41.95
C GLU A 11 -42.16 -32.58 -40.62
N MET A 12 -40.82 -32.74 -40.59
CA MET A 12 -40.00 -32.47 -39.40
C MET A 12 -40.05 -31.00 -38.97
N VAL A 13 -40.20 -30.05 -39.90
CA VAL A 13 -40.40 -28.64 -39.52
C VAL A 13 -41.70 -28.46 -38.75
N GLN A 14 -42.77 -29.11 -39.19
CA GLN A 14 -44.07 -29.02 -38.52
C GLN A 14 -44.00 -29.64 -37.12
N ASP A 15 -43.40 -30.83 -37.01
CA ASP A 15 -43.20 -31.50 -35.73
C ASP A 15 -42.31 -30.67 -34.79
N ALA A 16 -41.20 -30.12 -35.29
CA ALA A 16 -40.33 -29.25 -34.50
C ALA A 16 -41.04 -27.96 -34.05
N GLN A 17 -41.83 -27.32 -34.91
CA GLN A 17 -42.63 -26.15 -34.55
C GLN A 17 -43.72 -26.47 -33.52
N GLU A 18 -44.30 -27.67 -33.56
CA GLU A 18 -45.27 -28.11 -32.57
C GLU A 18 -44.60 -28.41 -31.22
N VAL A 19 -43.47 -29.11 -31.22
CA VAL A 19 -42.66 -29.36 -30.02
C VAL A 19 -42.26 -28.03 -29.38
N CYS A 20 -41.76 -27.07 -30.17
CA CYS A 20 -41.40 -25.74 -29.66
C CYS A 20 -42.61 -25.02 -29.04
N ARG A 21 -43.79 -25.08 -29.67
CA ARG A 21 -45.02 -24.50 -29.12
C ARG A 21 -45.49 -25.19 -27.85
N MET A 22 -45.40 -26.52 -27.78
CA MET A 22 -45.84 -27.33 -26.65
C MET A 22 -45.02 -27.04 -25.39
N TYR A 23 -43.71 -26.89 -25.55
CA TYR A 23 -42.79 -26.68 -24.43
C TYR A 23 -42.34 -25.22 -24.25
N GLY A 24 -42.83 -24.30 -25.08
CA GLY A 24 -42.53 -22.87 -25.00
C GLY A 24 -41.08 -22.51 -25.39
N GLU A 25 -40.47 -23.27 -26.29
CA GLU A 25 -39.11 -23.02 -26.78
C GLU A 25 -39.11 -22.12 -28.02
N LEU A 26 -38.06 -21.30 -28.13
CA LEU A 26 -37.82 -20.42 -29.28
C LEU A 26 -36.48 -20.81 -29.92
N ILE A 27 -36.54 -21.65 -30.96
CA ILE A 27 -35.39 -22.00 -31.80
C ILE A 27 -35.70 -21.65 -33.27
N ASP A 28 -34.67 -21.30 -34.02
CA ASP A 28 -34.82 -21.05 -35.45
C ASP A 28 -34.85 -22.40 -36.19
N ILE A 29 -35.78 -22.57 -37.13
CA ILE A 29 -35.96 -23.82 -37.88
C ILE A 29 -35.83 -23.51 -39.37
N VAL A 30 -34.91 -24.20 -40.04
CA VAL A 30 -34.65 -24.07 -41.47
C VAL A 30 -34.79 -25.41 -42.17
N VAL A 31 -35.21 -25.41 -43.43
CA VAL A 31 -35.33 -26.63 -44.24
C VAL A 31 -34.07 -26.78 -45.08
N GLY A 32 -33.42 -27.95 -45.00
CA GLY A 32 -32.31 -28.28 -45.87
C GLY A 32 -31.83 -29.70 -45.68
N THR A 33 -31.62 -30.40 -46.79
CA THR A 33 -31.16 -31.80 -46.84
C THR A 33 -29.79 -31.85 -47.50
N MET A 34 -28.88 -32.69 -46.99
CA MET A 34 -27.54 -32.93 -47.55
C MET A 34 -26.82 -31.61 -47.90
N ALA A 35 -26.42 -31.41 -49.16
CA ALA A 35 -25.73 -30.19 -49.61
C ALA A 35 -26.54 -28.90 -49.39
N ALA A 36 -27.88 -28.94 -49.48
CA ALA A 36 -28.72 -27.79 -49.15
C ALA A 36 -28.73 -27.54 -47.64
N GLY A 37 -28.79 -28.59 -46.83
CA GLY A 37 -28.67 -28.51 -45.37
C GLY A 37 -27.33 -27.93 -44.93
N LEU A 38 -26.22 -28.32 -45.56
CA LEU A 38 -24.90 -27.76 -45.29
C LEU A 38 -24.82 -26.25 -45.61
N ARG A 39 -25.44 -25.80 -46.70
CA ARG A 39 -25.50 -24.36 -47.03
C ARG A 39 -26.26 -23.57 -45.97
N GLU A 40 -27.44 -24.06 -45.56
CA GLU A 40 -28.23 -23.41 -44.51
C GLU A 40 -27.52 -23.46 -43.15
N GLY A 41 -26.82 -24.55 -42.84
CA GLY A 41 -26.01 -24.66 -41.62
C GLY A 41 -24.85 -23.65 -41.59
N LYS A 42 -24.11 -23.50 -42.70
CA LYS A 42 -23.05 -22.47 -42.82
C LYS A 42 -23.61 -21.07 -42.60
N ARG A 43 -24.73 -20.75 -43.27
CA ARG A 43 -25.41 -19.48 -43.12
C ARG A 43 -25.86 -19.24 -41.68
N ALA A 44 -26.43 -20.24 -41.02
CA ALA A 44 -26.85 -20.14 -39.63
C ALA A 44 -25.67 -19.82 -38.69
N VAL A 45 -24.49 -20.41 -38.92
CA VAL A 45 -23.27 -20.13 -38.15
C VAL A 45 -22.80 -18.69 -38.36
N GLU A 46 -22.81 -18.19 -39.60
CA GLU A 46 -22.50 -16.80 -39.93
C GLU A 46 -23.47 -15.82 -39.25
N GLU A 47 -24.75 -16.19 -39.15
CA GLU A 47 -25.80 -15.43 -38.43
C GLU A 47 -25.75 -15.60 -36.89
N GLY A 48 -24.77 -16.35 -36.36
CA GLY A 48 -24.49 -16.46 -34.92
C GLY A 48 -25.11 -17.67 -34.21
N ALA A 49 -25.42 -18.75 -34.94
CA ALA A 49 -25.78 -20.03 -34.35
C ALA A 49 -24.61 -20.59 -33.51
N GLY A 50 -24.89 -20.96 -32.27
CA GLY A 50 -23.89 -21.54 -31.35
C GLY A 50 -23.95 -23.06 -31.26
N VAL A 51 -25.09 -23.65 -31.62
CA VAL A 51 -25.35 -25.10 -31.66
C VAL A 51 -26.36 -25.34 -32.77
N LEU A 52 -26.13 -26.38 -33.58
CA LEU A 52 -27.06 -26.82 -34.61
C LEU A 52 -27.74 -28.12 -34.18
N ILE A 53 -28.93 -28.38 -34.71
CA ILE A 53 -29.63 -29.66 -34.58
C ILE A 53 -29.94 -30.16 -35.98
N SER A 54 -29.65 -31.43 -36.27
CA SER A 54 -30.09 -32.03 -37.54
C SER A 54 -30.23 -33.54 -37.39
N ARG A 55 -30.36 -34.26 -38.51
CA ARG A 55 -30.65 -35.70 -38.50
C ARG A 55 -30.00 -36.44 -39.67
N GLY A 56 -29.53 -37.66 -39.41
CA GLY A 56 -29.00 -38.60 -40.39
C GLY A 56 -27.86 -37.99 -41.23
N GLY A 57 -27.79 -38.30 -42.52
CA GLY A 57 -26.69 -37.81 -43.37
C GLY A 57 -26.54 -36.28 -43.43
N THR A 58 -27.60 -35.50 -43.16
CA THR A 58 -27.46 -34.04 -43.07
C THR A 58 -26.74 -33.63 -41.78
N TRP A 59 -26.98 -34.33 -40.67
CA TRP A 59 -26.20 -34.17 -39.44
C TRP A 59 -24.74 -34.55 -39.67
N THR A 60 -24.45 -35.68 -40.32
CA THR A 60 -23.07 -36.12 -40.63
C THR A 60 -22.30 -35.04 -41.39
N MET A 61 -22.88 -34.51 -42.48
CA MET A 61 -22.24 -33.45 -43.28
C MET A 61 -22.02 -32.15 -42.48
N LEU A 62 -22.96 -31.77 -41.61
CA LEU A 62 -22.83 -30.57 -40.79
C LEU A 62 -21.74 -30.76 -39.72
N SER A 63 -21.69 -31.92 -39.08
CA SER A 63 -20.73 -32.26 -38.03
C SER A 63 -19.29 -32.29 -38.53
N GLU A 64 -19.07 -32.77 -39.76
CA GLU A 64 -17.73 -32.82 -40.37
C GLU A 64 -17.26 -31.45 -40.89
N ALA A 65 -18.18 -30.64 -41.41
CA ALA A 65 -17.83 -29.41 -42.12
C ALA A 65 -17.84 -28.15 -41.26
N LEU A 66 -18.43 -28.18 -40.06
CA LEU A 66 -18.64 -26.99 -39.22
C LEU A 66 -17.91 -27.10 -37.88
N SER A 67 -17.44 -25.95 -37.38
CA SER A 67 -16.76 -25.83 -36.08
C SER A 67 -17.71 -25.67 -34.88
N VAL A 68 -19.02 -25.60 -35.13
CA VAL A 68 -20.05 -25.54 -34.08
C VAL A 68 -20.58 -26.96 -33.81
N PRO A 69 -20.90 -27.30 -32.56
CA PRO A 69 -21.47 -28.60 -32.24
C PRO A 69 -22.82 -28.78 -32.94
N VAL A 70 -23.04 -29.98 -33.48
CA VAL A 70 -24.28 -30.37 -34.15
C VAL A 70 -24.87 -31.56 -33.40
N VAL A 71 -26.06 -31.38 -32.84
CA VAL A 71 -26.79 -32.41 -32.11
C VAL A 71 -27.60 -33.24 -33.10
N GLU A 72 -27.51 -34.56 -32.98
CA GLU A 72 -28.29 -35.49 -33.79
C GLU A 72 -29.68 -35.71 -33.19
N ILE A 73 -30.72 -35.65 -34.02
CA ILE A 73 -32.02 -36.22 -33.72
C ILE A 73 -31.95 -37.72 -34.01
N ALA A 74 -31.57 -38.49 -32.99
CA ALA A 74 -31.42 -39.93 -33.10
C ALA A 74 -32.75 -40.62 -33.46
N VAL A 75 -32.67 -41.64 -34.30
CA VAL A 75 -33.82 -42.52 -34.60
C VAL A 75 -34.07 -43.43 -33.41
N THR A 76 -35.30 -43.44 -32.91
CA THR A 76 -35.70 -44.30 -31.79
C THR A 76 -36.36 -45.59 -32.28
N PRO A 77 -36.38 -46.66 -31.47
CA PRO A 77 -37.10 -47.89 -31.82
C PRO A 77 -38.60 -47.67 -32.11
N TYR A 78 -39.22 -46.67 -31.46
CA TYR A 78 -40.61 -46.29 -31.69
C TYR A 78 -40.85 -45.70 -33.08
N ASP A 79 -39.87 -44.99 -33.63
CA ASP A 79 -39.93 -44.41 -34.98
C ASP A 79 -39.98 -45.52 -36.03
N VAL A 80 -39.14 -46.53 -35.85
CA VAL A 80 -39.11 -47.68 -36.76
C VAL A 80 -40.38 -48.52 -36.62
N LEU A 81 -40.86 -48.74 -35.40
CA LEU A 81 -42.14 -49.42 -35.17
C LEU A 81 -43.31 -48.71 -35.86
N ARG A 82 -43.37 -47.38 -35.76
CA ARG A 82 -44.39 -46.56 -36.43
C ARG A 82 -44.29 -46.66 -37.95
N ALA A 83 -43.08 -46.65 -38.50
CA ALA A 83 -42.84 -46.85 -39.93
C ALA A 83 -43.28 -48.26 -40.39
N LEU A 84 -42.97 -49.31 -39.61
CA LEU A 84 -43.41 -50.69 -39.87
C LEU A 84 -44.93 -50.82 -39.87
N GLN A 85 -45.62 -50.20 -38.91
CA GLN A 85 -47.08 -50.18 -38.86
C GLN A 85 -47.68 -49.47 -40.09
N LYS A 86 -47.07 -48.38 -40.56
CA LYS A 86 -47.50 -47.69 -41.80
C LYS A 86 -47.26 -48.57 -43.02
N ALA A 87 -46.10 -49.23 -43.11
CA ALA A 87 -45.71 -50.08 -44.24
C ALA A 87 -46.57 -51.34 -44.37
N ARG A 88 -47.08 -51.89 -43.26
CA ARG A 88 -47.99 -53.05 -43.24
C ARG A 88 -49.26 -52.85 -44.09
N LYS A 89 -49.67 -51.61 -44.35
CA LYS A 89 -50.80 -51.31 -45.26
C LYS A 89 -50.52 -51.69 -46.72
N TYR A 90 -49.25 -51.84 -47.09
CA TYR A 90 -48.82 -52.09 -48.45
C TYR A 90 -48.40 -53.55 -48.70
N GLY A 91 -48.18 -54.35 -47.65
CA GLY A 91 -47.85 -55.76 -47.72
C GLY A 91 -47.29 -56.30 -46.41
N ASN A 92 -46.90 -57.57 -46.41
CA ASN A 92 -46.38 -58.26 -45.22
C ASN A 92 -44.86 -58.46 -45.26
N LYS A 93 -44.24 -58.36 -46.45
CA LYS A 93 -42.80 -58.51 -46.62
C LYS A 93 -42.15 -57.16 -46.79
N ILE A 94 -41.44 -56.70 -45.77
CA ILE A 94 -40.98 -55.31 -45.64
C ILE A 94 -39.46 -55.27 -45.55
N GLY A 95 -38.82 -54.57 -46.48
CA GLY A 95 -37.37 -54.29 -46.40
C GLY A 95 -37.11 -53.10 -45.49
N VAL A 96 -36.21 -53.23 -44.51
CA VAL A 96 -35.82 -52.13 -43.61
C VAL A 96 -34.37 -51.77 -43.86
N ALA A 97 -34.15 -50.62 -44.48
CA ALA A 97 -32.84 -50.02 -44.67
C ALA A 97 -32.50 -49.09 -43.50
N GLY A 98 -31.41 -49.39 -42.79
CA GLY A 98 -30.99 -48.62 -41.62
C GLY A 98 -29.62 -49.03 -41.09
N PHE A 99 -29.05 -48.22 -40.20
CA PHE A 99 -27.79 -48.55 -39.52
C PHE A 99 -27.98 -49.72 -38.54
N ALA A 100 -26.88 -50.32 -38.08
CA ALA A 100 -26.90 -51.50 -37.21
C ALA A 100 -27.82 -51.36 -35.98
N ASN A 101 -27.91 -50.17 -35.38
CA ASN A 101 -28.82 -49.89 -34.25
C ASN A 101 -30.30 -50.01 -34.62
N VAL A 102 -30.68 -49.64 -35.84
CA VAL A 102 -32.03 -49.82 -36.39
C VAL A 102 -32.25 -51.30 -36.68
N ILE A 103 -31.30 -51.96 -37.36
CA ILE A 103 -31.44 -53.36 -37.80
C ILE A 103 -31.52 -54.34 -36.63
N ASN A 104 -30.70 -54.16 -35.60
CA ASN A 104 -30.62 -55.07 -34.46
C ASN A 104 -31.93 -55.17 -33.67
N SER A 105 -32.76 -54.12 -33.67
CA SER A 105 -34.05 -54.13 -32.98
C SER A 105 -35.19 -54.75 -33.80
N MET A 106 -34.97 -55.14 -35.06
CA MET A 106 -36.07 -55.50 -35.97
C MET A 106 -36.66 -56.91 -35.76
N SER A 107 -35.86 -57.85 -35.25
CA SER A 107 -36.29 -59.24 -35.06
C SER A 107 -37.43 -59.38 -34.04
N GLU A 108 -37.42 -58.56 -33.00
CA GLU A 108 -38.46 -58.51 -31.97
C GLU A 108 -39.77 -57.92 -32.52
N TRP A 109 -39.67 -56.86 -33.33
CA TRP A 109 -40.83 -56.19 -33.91
C TRP A 109 -41.49 -56.98 -35.05
N SER A 110 -40.72 -57.72 -35.83
CA SER A 110 -41.21 -58.61 -36.90
C SER A 110 -42.24 -59.61 -36.34
N ASN A 111 -41.91 -60.25 -35.21
CA ASN A 111 -42.80 -61.19 -34.52
C ASN A 111 -44.06 -60.50 -33.95
N MET A 112 -43.91 -59.31 -33.36
CA MET A 112 -45.02 -58.61 -32.72
C MET A 112 -46.06 -58.08 -33.72
N LEU A 113 -45.61 -57.65 -34.90
CA LEU A 113 -46.46 -57.07 -35.93
C LEU A 113 -46.92 -58.08 -37.00
N ASN A 114 -46.44 -59.32 -36.95
CA ASN A 114 -46.68 -60.38 -37.93
C ASN A 114 -46.32 -59.93 -39.37
N VAL A 115 -45.11 -59.41 -39.52
CA VAL A 115 -44.53 -58.96 -40.81
C VAL A 115 -43.16 -59.61 -41.01
N ASP A 116 -42.88 -60.06 -42.23
CA ASP A 116 -41.59 -60.62 -42.63
C ASP A 116 -40.63 -59.46 -42.93
N VAL A 117 -39.65 -59.22 -42.05
CA VAL A 117 -38.72 -58.10 -42.15
C VAL A 117 -37.42 -58.55 -42.79
N VAL A 118 -37.06 -57.91 -43.90
CA VAL A 118 -35.77 -58.11 -44.58
C VAL A 118 -34.82 -56.98 -44.15
N PRO A 119 -33.83 -57.25 -43.28
CA PRO A 119 -32.89 -56.23 -42.83
C PRO A 119 -31.89 -55.88 -43.94
N ILE A 120 -31.70 -54.59 -44.19
CA ILE A 120 -30.73 -54.04 -45.13
C ILE A 120 -29.83 -53.08 -44.36
N GLU A 121 -28.66 -53.54 -43.95
CA GLU A 121 -27.72 -52.70 -43.21
C GLU A 121 -27.05 -51.69 -44.14
N ILE A 122 -27.23 -50.41 -43.85
CA ILE A 122 -26.63 -49.30 -44.60
C ILE A 122 -25.48 -48.65 -43.81
N HIS A 123 -24.54 -48.04 -44.52
CA HIS A 123 -23.40 -47.31 -43.96
C HIS A 123 -23.41 -45.86 -44.48
N ASP A 124 -22.62 -44.97 -43.88
CA ASP A 124 -22.65 -43.50 -44.08
C ASP A 124 -22.36 -42.99 -45.51
N ASP A 125 -22.22 -43.87 -46.50
CA ASP A 125 -22.02 -43.50 -47.90
C ASP A 125 -23.32 -43.70 -48.72
N THR A 126 -23.82 -42.61 -49.28
CA THR A 126 -25.03 -42.53 -50.15
C THR A 126 -24.97 -43.50 -51.34
N GLU A 127 -23.81 -43.65 -51.98
CA GLU A 127 -23.65 -44.51 -53.15
C GLU A 127 -23.61 -45.99 -52.75
N GLN A 128 -22.98 -46.30 -51.61
CA GLN A 128 -23.03 -47.65 -51.05
C GLN A 128 -24.43 -48.02 -50.57
N THR A 129 -25.16 -47.08 -49.98
CA THR A 129 -26.55 -47.29 -49.56
C THR A 129 -27.42 -47.71 -50.74
N ARG A 130 -27.33 -46.99 -51.87
CA ARG A 130 -28.05 -47.35 -53.11
C ARG A 130 -27.68 -48.76 -53.60
N ARG A 131 -26.39 -49.09 -53.65
CA ARG A 131 -25.91 -50.41 -54.09
C ARG A 131 -26.44 -51.54 -53.21
N ARG A 132 -26.37 -51.40 -51.88
CA ARG A 132 -26.82 -52.44 -50.95
C ARG A 132 -28.33 -52.64 -50.99
N VAL A 133 -29.09 -51.55 -51.12
CA VAL A 133 -30.55 -51.64 -51.30
C VAL A 133 -30.86 -52.33 -52.63
N HIS A 134 -30.13 -52.04 -53.72
CA HIS A 134 -30.27 -52.75 -55.00
C HIS A 134 -29.98 -54.26 -54.87
N GLU A 135 -28.83 -54.62 -54.30
CA GLU A 135 -28.41 -56.02 -54.12
C GLU A 135 -29.41 -56.82 -53.28
N ALA A 136 -29.96 -56.22 -52.22
CA ALA A 136 -30.97 -56.85 -51.37
C ALA A 136 -32.30 -57.08 -52.11
N LEU A 137 -32.70 -56.13 -52.96
CA LEU A 137 -33.94 -56.22 -53.74
C LEU A 137 -33.86 -57.22 -54.90
N ASP A 138 -32.67 -57.41 -55.48
CA ASP A 138 -32.42 -58.44 -56.50
C ASP A 138 -32.52 -59.86 -55.93
N GLN A 139 -32.14 -60.03 -54.66
CA GLN A 139 -32.20 -61.32 -53.97
C GLN A 139 -33.58 -61.62 -53.40
N VAL A 140 -34.30 -60.59 -52.95
CA VAL A 140 -35.55 -60.74 -52.21
C VAL A 140 -36.55 -59.65 -52.62
N GLN A 141 -37.65 -60.07 -53.25
CA GLN A 141 -38.75 -59.16 -53.54
C GLN A 141 -39.46 -58.76 -52.24
N VAL A 142 -39.58 -57.45 -52.01
CA VAL A 142 -40.31 -56.85 -50.87
C VAL A 142 -41.53 -56.07 -51.37
N ASP A 143 -42.60 -56.05 -50.57
CA ASP A 143 -43.83 -55.31 -50.87
C ASP A 143 -43.67 -53.80 -50.61
N CYS A 144 -42.81 -53.46 -49.64
CA CYS A 144 -42.54 -52.09 -49.22
C CYS A 144 -41.13 -51.98 -48.64
N LEU A 145 -40.47 -50.85 -48.87
CA LEU A 145 -39.24 -50.45 -48.22
C LEU A 145 -39.51 -49.47 -47.09
N ILE A 146 -38.70 -49.53 -46.05
CA ILE A 146 -38.61 -48.55 -44.98
C ILE A 146 -37.17 -48.07 -44.93
N GLY A 147 -36.96 -46.77 -44.80
CA GLY A 147 -35.62 -46.25 -44.62
C GLY A 147 -35.58 -44.76 -44.43
N ASP A 148 -34.37 -44.22 -44.58
CA ASP A 148 -34.10 -42.79 -44.53
C ASP A 148 -34.48 -42.09 -45.86
N LEU A 149 -34.13 -40.81 -45.97
CA LEU A 149 -34.41 -40.01 -47.17
C LEU A 149 -33.71 -40.59 -48.42
N THR A 150 -32.48 -41.09 -48.28
CA THR A 150 -31.72 -41.64 -49.40
C THR A 150 -32.37 -42.93 -49.92
N THR A 151 -32.87 -43.77 -49.02
CA THR A 151 -33.67 -44.96 -49.34
C THR A 151 -34.96 -44.59 -50.06
N VAL A 152 -35.68 -43.56 -49.58
CA VAL A 152 -36.95 -43.12 -50.20
C VAL A 152 -36.74 -42.58 -51.61
N GLU A 153 -35.69 -41.79 -51.83
CA GLU A 153 -35.33 -41.29 -53.16
C GLU A 153 -35.01 -42.44 -54.12
N TYR A 154 -34.17 -43.36 -53.69
CA TYR A 154 -33.81 -44.53 -54.49
C TYR A 154 -35.03 -45.43 -54.79
N ALA A 155 -35.89 -45.69 -53.80
CA ALA A 155 -37.09 -46.49 -53.98
C ALA A 155 -38.06 -45.88 -55.02
N LYS A 156 -38.14 -44.54 -55.10
CA LYS A 156 -38.91 -43.85 -56.14
C LYS A 156 -38.33 -44.05 -57.53
N GLU A 157 -37.01 -44.06 -57.68
CA GLU A 157 -36.32 -44.29 -58.96
C GLU A 157 -36.64 -45.69 -59.53
N ILE A 158 -36.72 -46.70 -58.66
CA ILE A 158 -36.97 -48.10 -59.05
C ILE A 158 -38.46 -48.52 -58.97
N GLY A 159 -39.36 -47.62 -58.55
CA GLY A 159 -40.81 -47.85 -58.53
C GLY A 159 -41.33 -48.72 -57.38
N ILE A 160 -40.58 -48.87 -56.28
CA ILE A 160 -41.01 -49.62 -55.09
C ILE A 160 -41.66 -48.67 -54.07
N ARG A 161 -42.72 -49.13 -53.41
CA ARG A 161 -43.36 -48.36 -52.34
C ARG A 161 -42.39 -48.20 -51.18
N CYS A 162 -42.27 -46.98 -50.65
CA CYS A 162 -41.37 -46.70 -49.54
C CYS A 162 -42.04 -45.85 -48.47
N VAL A 163 -41.74 -46.15 -47.21
CA VAL A 163 -42.14 -45.39 -46.04
C VAL A 163 -40.89 -44.78 -45.39
N LEU A 164 -40.86 -43.46 -45.27
CA LEU A 164 -39.82 -42.76 -44.55
C LEU A 164 -39.90 -43.10 -43.05
N ILE A 165 -38.78 -43.47 -42.44
CA ILE A 165 -38.65 -43.44 -40.99
C ILE A 165 -38.64 -41.97 -40.59
N GLU A 166 -39.69 -41.53 -39.90
CA GLU A 166 -39.84 -40.17 -39.36
C GLU A 166 -39.49 -40.17 -37.88
N SER A 167 -38.76 -39.15 -37.43
CA SER A 167 -38.42 -39.02 -36.01
C SER A 167 -39.63 -38.51 -35.23
N GLY A 168 -39.92 -39.15 -34.09
CA GLY A 168 -40.96 -38.73 -33.18
C GLY A 168 -40.69 -37.36 -32.56
N LYS A 169 -41.75 -36.74 -32.04
CA LYS A 169 -41.69 -35.44 -31.36
C LYS A 169 -40.81 -35.53 -30.11
N GLU A 170 -40.76 -36.69 -29.48
CA GLU A 170 -39.93 -37.00 -28.31
C GLU A 170 -38.44 -36.91 -28.66
N ALA A 171 -38.01 -37.49 -29.79
CA ALA A 171 -36.61 -37.42 -30.23
C ALA A 171 -36.18 -35.99 -30.59
N ILE A 172 -37.08 -35.22 -31.21
CA ILE A 172 -36.84 -33.79 -31.48
C ILE A 172 -36.69 -33.02 -30.17
N TRP A 173 -37.55 -33.31 -29.18
CA TRP A 173 -37.49 -32.69 -27.86
C TRP A 173 -36.18 -33.01 -27.13
N ASP A 174 -35.75 -34.27 -27.12
CA ASP A 174 -34.50 -34.70 -26.50
C ASP A 174 -33.29 -34.01 -27.14
N ALA A 175 -33.27 -33.91 -28.48
CA ALA A 175 -32.23 -33.18 -29.19
C ALA A 175 -32.21 -31.68 -28.87
N ILE A 176 -33.38 -31.05 -28.70
CA ILE A 176 -33.49 -29.65 -28.26
C ILE A 176 -32.94 -29.49 -26.84
N GLN A 177 -33.28 -30.40 -25.92
CA GLN A 177 -32.77 -30.35 -24.55
C GLN A 177 -31.25 -30.52 -24.49
N GLU A 178 -30.70 -31.44 -25.29
CA GLU A 178 -29.26 -31.63 -25.35
C GLU A 178 -28.56 -30.41 -25.96
N ALA A 179 -29.10 -29.84 -27.05
CA ALA A 179 -28.60 -28.61 -27.63
C ALA A 179 -28.62 -27.44 -26.62
N LYS A 180 -29.65 -27.35 -25.77
CA LYS A 180 -29.73 -26.37 -24.70
C LYS A 180 -28.66 -26.58 -23.62
N ARG A 181 -28.38 -27.83 -23.23
CA ARG A 181 -27.30 -28.14 -22.27
C ARG A 181 -25.94 -27.73 -22.81
N ILE A 182 -25.66 -28.07 -24.06
CA ILE A 182 -24.41 -27.68 -24.75
C ILE A 182 -24.31 -26.15 -24.87
N MET A 183 -25.40 -25.49 -25.26
CA MET A 183 -25.45 -24.03 -25.37
C MET A 183 -25.21 -23.35 -24.02
N ALA A 184 -25.85 -23.84 -22.95
CA ALA A 184 -25.70 -23.30 -21.60
C ALA A 184 -24.26 -23.44 -21.09
N ALA A 185 -23.62 -24.60 -21.31
CA ALA A 185 -22.21 -24.80 -20.97
C ALA A 185 -21.31 -23.79 -21.71
N ARG A 186 -21.48 -23.62 -23.04
CA ARG A 186 -20.70 -22.64 -23.82
C ARG A 186 -20.94 -21.20 -23.39
N MET A 187 -22.18 -20.84 -23.06
CA MET A 187 -22.50 -19.50 -22.56
C MET A 187 -21.85 -19.25 -21.19
N ALA A 188 -21.83 -20.26 -20.31
CA ALA A 188 -21.17 -20.17 -19.01
C ALA A 188 -19.65 -20.03 -19.16
N ASP A 189 -19.01 -20.81 -20.05
CA ASP A 189 -17.57 -20.71 -20.33
C ASP A 189 -17.23 -19.34 -20.91
N ARG A 190 -18.00 -18.86 -21.88
CA ARG A 190 -17.79 -17.53 -22.47
C ARG A 190 -17.99 -16.42 -21.44
N LYS A 191 -19.02 -16.50 -20.60
CA LYS A 191 -19.26 -15.51 -19.54
C LYS A 191 -18.12 -15.51 -18.52
N THR A 192 -17.60 -16.68 -18.17
CA THR A 192 -16.46 -16.84 -17.27
C THR A 192 -15.21 -16.22 -17.89
N PHE A 193 -14.93 -16.52 -19.16
CA PHE A 193 -13.82 -15.95 -19.92
C PHE A 193 -13.93 -14.41 -20.04
N ASP A 194 -15.11 -13.89 -20.38
CA ASP A 194 -15.36 -12.44 -20.47
C ASP A 194 -15.22 -11.75 -19.11
N SER A 195 -15.65 -12.42 -18.02
CA SER A 195 -15.49 -11.93 -16.65
C SER A 195 -14.02 -11.91 -16.22
N LEU A 196 -13.26 -12.97 -16.54
CA LEU A 196 -11.81 -13.04 -16.31
C LEU A 196 -11.09 -11.96 -17.10
N ASN A 197 -11.39 -11.80 -18.38
CA ASN A 197 -10.81 -10.73 -19.21
C ASN A 197 -11.15 -9.33 -18.68
N SER A 198 -12.39 -9.11 -18.21
CA SER A 198 -12.79 -7.84 -17.61
C SER A 198 -12.03 -7.57 -16.30
N ALA A 199 -11.89 -8.58 -15.44
CA ALA A 199 -11.11 -8.48 -14.22
C ALA A 199 -9.64 -8.20 -14.52
N LEU A 200 -9.02 -8.93 -15.45
CA LEU A 200 -7.61 -8.75 -15.85
C LEU A 200 -7.36 -7.39 -16.51
N ASN A 201 -8.33 -6.82 -17.23
CA ASN A 201 -8.23 -5.48 -17.80
C ASN A 201 -8.48 -4.35 -16.78
N SER A 202 -9.15 -4.64 -15.66
CA SER A 202 -9.30 -3.68 -14.56
C SER A 202 -8.01 -3.49 -13.74
N VAL A 203 -7.07 -4.43 -13.87
CA VAL A 203 -5.77 -4.36 -13.20
C VAL A 203 -4.94 -3.22 -13.80
N ARG A 204 -4.35 -2.40 -12.92
CA ARG A 204 -3.51 -1.25 -13.31
C ARG A 204 -2.13 -1.66 -13.85
N GLU A 205 -1.71 -2.87 -13.56
CA GLU A 205 -0.45 -3.46 -13.99
C GLU A 205 -0.57 -4.03 -15.39
N GLY A 206 0.52 -4.03 -16.16
CA GLY A 206 0.54 -4.71 -17.43
C GLY A 206 0.64 -6.22 -17.24
N LEU A 207 -0.18 -6.98 -17.95
CA LEU A 207 -0.20 -8.43 -17.91
C LEU A 207 -0.02 -8.99 -19.33
N LEU A 208 0.92 -9.91 -19.48
CA LEU A 208 1.22 -10.63 -20.71
C LEU A 208 1.36 -12.12 -20.38
N VAL A 209 0.68 -12.98 -21.12
CA VAL A 209 0.80 -14.45 -21.00
C VAL A 209 1.27 -15.01 -22.33
N LEU A 210 2.30 -15.84 -22.26
CA LEU A 210 2.90 -16.50 -23.41
C LEU A 210 2.80 -18.02 -23.23
N GLU A 211 2.51 -18.73 -24.31
CA GLU A 211 2.62 -20.20 -24.40
C GLU A 211 3.52 -20.52 -25.58
N ASP A 212 4.63 -21.24 -25.32
CA ASP A 212 5.66 -21.54 -26.33
C ASP A 212 6.14 -20.33 -27.17
N GLY A 213 6.17 -19.15 -26.54
CA GLY A 213 6.56 -17.90 -27.18
C GLY A 213 5.49 -17.22 -28.04
N THR A 214 4.26 -17.74 -28.03
CA THR A 214 3.07 -17.14 -28.66
C THR A 214 2.23 -16.41 -27.61
N ILE A 215 1.70 -15.24 -27.95
CA ILE A 215 0.92 -14.41 -27.02
C ILE A 215 -0.49 -14.99 -26.86
N GLN A 216 -0.80 -15.53 -25.67
CA GLN A 216 -2.14 -16.02 -25.34
C GLN A 216 -3.04 -14.94 -24.75
N PHE A 217 -2.46 -14.01 -23.99
CA PHE A 217 -3.21 -12.93 -23.37
C PHE A 217 -2.36 -11.67 -23.24
N VAL A 218 -2.99 -10.52 -23.46
CA VAL A 218 -2.40 -9.20 -23.23
C VAL A 218 -3.49 -8.23 -22.78
N ASN A 219 -3.29 -7.53 -21.67
CA ASN A 219 -4.26 -6.54 -21.21
C ASN A 219 -4.04 -5.16 -21.87
N GLN A 220 -5.03 -4.27 -21.73
CA GLN A 220 -4.96 -2.93 -22.33
C GLN A 220 -3.75 -2.10 -21.90
N VAL A 221 -3.21 -2.34 -20.70
CA VAL A 221 -2.03 -1.65 -20.21
C VAL A 221 -0.81 -2.03 -21.08
N VAL A 222 -0.58 -3.32 -21.32
CA VAL A 222 0.54 -3.76 -22.16
C VAL A 222 0.38 -3.33 -23.61
N LEU A 223 -0.84 -3.38 -24.17
CA LEU A 223 -1.13 -2.86 -25.52
C LEU A 223 -0.72 -1.38 -25.68
N LYS A 224 -1.00 -0.55 -24.67
CA LYS A 224 -0.54 0.85 -24.61
C LYS A 224 0.98 0.97 -24.47
N ILE A 225 1.61 0.09 -23.69
CA ILE A 225 3.08 0.07 -23.51
C ILE A 225 3.80 -0.22 -24.83
N ILE A 226 3.30 -1.20 -25.60
CA ILE A 226 3.90 -1.61 -26.87
C ILE A 226 3.44 -0.76 -28.06
N GLY A 227 2.39 0.05 -27.90
CA GLY A 227 1.83 0.91 -28.94
C GLY A 227 1.11 0.14 -30.05
N ARG A 228 0.36 -0.91 -29.70
CA ARG A 228 -0.43 -1.72 -30.65
C ARG A 228 -1.84 -1.97 -30.13
N ASP A 229 -2.77 -2.19 -31.05
CA ASP A 229 -4.17 -2.45 -30.71
C ASP A 229 -4.48 -3.94 -30.49
N GLU A 230 -3.80 -4.86 -31.19
CA GLU A 230 -4.02 -6.30 -31.06
C GLU A 230 -2.73 -7.10 -31.26
N CYS A 231 -2.47 -8.08 -30.39
CA CYS A 231 -1.26 -8.90 -30.42
C CYS A 231 -1.50 -10.38 -30.04
N VAL A 232 -2.73 -10.76 -29.70
CA VAL A 232 -3.07 -12.14 -29.30
C VAL A 232 -2.92 -13.09 -30.49
N GLY A 233 -2.39 -14.29 -30.26
CA GLY A 233 -2.15 -15.31 -31.29
C GLY A 233 -0.88 -15.11 -32.13
N LEU A 234 -0.15 -14.01 -31.94
CA LEU A 234 1.08 -13.73 -32.68
C LEU A 234 2.34 -14.12 -31.88
N PRO A 235 3.44 -14.49 -32.56
CA PRO A 235 4.72 -14.75 -31.88
C PRO A 235 5.25 -13.49 -31.19
N ALA A 236 5.70 -13.64 -29.94
CA ALA A 236 6.25 -12.56 -29.11
C ALA A 236 7.36 -11.78 -29.83
N ARG A 237 8.24 -12.48 -30.56
CA ARG A 237 9.36 -11.90 -31.30
C ARG A 237 8.95 -10.89 -32.39
N LYS A 238 7.72 -10.97 -32.92
CA LYS A 238 7.21 -10.08 -33.98
C LYS A 238 6.44 -8.87 -33.44
N CYS A 239 5.96 -8.96 -32.20
CA CYS A 239 5.04 -8.00 -31.62
C CYS A 239 5.65 -7.16 -30.50
N LEU A 240 6.63 -7.71 -29.79
CA LEU A 240 7.22 -7.10 -28.62
C LEU A 240 8.51 -6.33 -28.95
N PRO A 241 8.81 -5.24 -28.20
CA PRO A 241 10.08 -4.52 -28.34
C PRO A 241 11.30 -5.43 -28.13
N ALA A 242 12.41 -5.14 -28.82
CA ALA A 242 13.63 -5.96 -28.76
C ALA A 242 14.17 -6.17 -27.34
N ALA A 243 14.08 -5.14 -26.49
CA ALA A 243 14.50 -5.23 -25.09
C ALA A 243 13.67 -6.25 -24.29
N LEU A 244 12.36 -6.29 -24.53
CA LEU A 244 11.47 -7.26 -23.89
C LEU A 244 11.69 -8.68 -24.43
N VAL A 245 11.90 -8.81 -25.74
CA VAL A 245 12.23 -10.11 -26.36
C VAL A 245 13.53 -10.67 -25.76
N ARG A 246 14.53 -9.82 -25.53
CA ARG A 246 15.79 -10.23 -24.88
C ARG A 246 15.54 -10.74 -23.45
N PHE A 247 14.79 -10.00 -22.64
CA PHE A 247 14.40 -10.42 -21.30
C PHE A 247 13.65 -11.76 -21.28
N LEU A 248 12.77 -12.00 -22.26
CA LEU A 248 12.07 -13.29 -22.40
C LEU A 248 13.01 -14.45 -22.72
N LEU A 249 14.06 -14.21 -23.52
CA LEU A 249 15.01 -15.22 -23.98
C LEU A 249 16.14 -15.54 -23.00
N GLU A 250 16.36 -14.74 -21.97
CA GLU A 250 17.40 -15.01 -20.96
C GLU A 250 17.03 -16.22 -20.09
N GLU A 251 17.88 -17.25 -20.07
CA GLU A 251 17.75 -18.49 -19.27
C GLU A 251 18.12 -18.27 -17.78
N SER A 252 17.55 -17.25 -17.15
CA SER A 252 17.86 -16.87 -15.78
C SER A 252 16.75 -17.32 -14.81
N GLY A 253 16.76 -18.60 -14.41
CA GLY A 253 15.98 -19.11 -13.26
C GLY A 253 14.45 -19.03 -13.39
N GLU A 254 13.73 -19.76 -12.52
CA GLU A 254 12.26 -19.90 -12.59
C GLU A 254 11.49 -18.58 -12.39
N ASN A 255 12.14 -17.56 -11.83
CA ASN A 255 11.60 -16.23 -11.62
C ASN A 255 12.69 -15.19 -11.85
N SER A 256 12.56 -14.38 -12.90
CA SER A 256 13.51 -13.29 -13.20
C SER A 256 12.79 -11.96 -13.25
N SER A 257 13.42 -10.94 -12.70
CA SER A 257 12.92 -9.57 -12.75
C SER A 257 13.99 -8.63 -13.32
N ASP A 258 13.58 -7.68 -14.13
CA ASP A 258 14.47 -6.66 -14.68
C ASP A 258 13.76 -5.31 -14.85
N ILE A 259 14.54 -4.24 -15.01
CA ILE A 259 14.03 -2.90 -15.35
C ILE A 259 14.31 -2.66 -16.83
N ILE A 260 13.23 -2.59 -17.62
CA ILE A 260 13.30 -2.47 -19.07
C ILE A 260 12.81 -1.07 -19.47
N GLN A 261 13.60 -0.40 -20.30
CA GLN A 261 13.18 0.84 -20.95
C GLN A 261 12.38 0.52 -22.21
N ILE A 262 11.12 0.99 -22.26
CA ILE A 262 10.25 0.89 -23.43
C ILE A 262 9.80 2.31 -23.79
N GLY A 263 10.29 2.81 -24.94
CA GLY A 263 10.13 4.22 -25.30
C GLY A 263 10.88 5.15 -24.34
N SER A 264 10.18 6.18 -23.84
CA SER A 264 10.73 7.14 -22.87
C SER A 264 10.50 6.76 -21.40
N LYS A 265 9.92 5.59 -21.12
CA LYS A 265 9.52 5.17 -19.77
C LYS A 265 10.24 3.90 -19.33
N LEU A 266 10.48 3.79 -18.01
CA LEU A 266 11.06 2.61 -17.37
C LEU A 266 9.95 1.74 -16.77
N TRP A 267 10.08 0.43 -16.96
CA TRP A 267 9.13 -0.58 -16.50
C TRP A 267 9.88 -1.64 -15.69
N TYR A 268 9.42 -1.90 -14.48
CA TYR A 268 9.85 -3.07 -13.73
C TYR A 268 9.03 -4.27 -14.22
N THR A 269 9.72 -5.28 -14.74
CA THR A 269 9.08 -6.45 -15.35
C THR A 269 9.51 -7.70 -14.63
N GLN A 270 8.55 -8.58 -14.34
CA GLN A 270 8.82 -9.89 -13.73
C GLN A 270 8.22 -10.98 -14.62
N LYS A 271 8.98 -12.04 -14.88
CA LYS A 271 8.48 -13.25 -15.56
C LYS A 271 8.45 -14.42 -14.58
N ASN A 272 7.36 -15.16 -14.57
CA ASN A 272 7.17 -16.38 -13.80
C ASN A 272 6.63 -17.47 -14.74
N TYR A 273 7.10 -18.71 -14.59
CA TYR A 273 6.59 -19.85 -15.35
C TYR A 273 5.50 -20.59 -14.56
N SER A 274 4.53 -21.16 -15.25
CA SER A 274 3.61 -22.14 -14.65
C SER A 274 4.37 -23.40 -14.20
N LEU A 275 3.76 -24.16 -13.30
CA LEU A 275 4.34 -25.40 -12.75
C LEU A 275 4.67 -26.45 -13.83
N ASP A 276 3.91 -26.47 -14.92
CA ASP A 276 4.12 -27.33 -16.09
C ASP A 276 5.10 -26.73 -17.11
N ARG A 277 5.61 -25.51 -16.87
CA ARG A 277 6.51 -24.73 -17.74
C ARG A 277 5.99 -24.42 -19.15
N ASN A 278 4.72 -24.67 -19.44
CA ASN A 278 4.14 -24.34 -20.75
C ASN A 278 3.80 -22.85 -20.88
N ASN A 279 3.42 -22.21 -19.76
CA ASN A 279 2.99 -20.81 -19.75
C ASN A 279 4.01 -19.91 -19.03
N CYS A 280 4.33 -18.78 -19.66
CA CYS A 280 5.13 -17.71 -19.08
C CYS A 280 4.24 -16.49 -18.84
N PHE A 281 4.15 -16.08 -17.57
CA PHE A 281 3.42 -14.91 -17.12
C PHE A 281 4.39 -13.75 -16.91
N VAL A 282 4.12 -12.62 -17.54
CA VAL A 282 4.95 -11.41 -17.43
C VAL A 282 4.10 -10.27 -16.89
N THR A 283 4.53 -9.69 -15.78
CA THR A 283 3.91 -8.51 -15.17
C THR A 283 4.75 -7.26 -15.46
N PHE A 284 4.08 -6.13 -15.65
CA PHE A 284 4.70 -4.82 -15.88
C PHE A 284 4.20 -3.83 -14.84
N HIS A 285 5.14 -3.30 -14.05
CA HIS A 285 4.88 -2.25 -13.08
C HIS A 285 5.57 -0.98 -13.57
N ALA A 286 4.80 0.11 -13.72
CA ALA A 286 5.38 1.41 -14.04
C ALA A 286 6.32 1.84 -12.90
N VAL A 287 7.58 2.14 -13.23
CA VAL A 287 8.59 2.56 -12.23
C VAL A 287 8.22 3.89 -11.57
N GLU A 288 7.33 4.67 -12.21
CA GLU A 288 6.69 5.88 -11.68
C GLU A 288 5.95 5.64 -10.33
N ASN A 289 5.72 4.38 -9.92
CA ASN A 289 4.97 4.03 -8.70
C ASN A 289 5.78 3.41 -7.54
N ILE A 290 7.09 3.13 -7.68
CA ILE A 290 7.85 2.54 -6.56
C ILE A 290 7.96 3.55 -5.41
N GLU A 291 8.26 4.81 -5.69
CA GLU A 291 8.31 5.85 -4.66
C GLU A 291 6.94 6.11 -4.01
N SER A 292 5.83 6.00 -4.76
CA SER A 292 4.49 6.28 -4.22
C SER A 292 3.91 5.14 -3.39
N ILE A 293 4.26 3.88 -3.73
CA ILE A 293 3.88 2.70 -2.96
C ILE A 293 4.76 2.61 -1.72
N GLU A 294 6.06 2.87 -1.83
CA GLU A 294 6.95 3.04 -0.68
C GLU A 294 6.48 4.18 0.22
N ARG A 295 6.04 5.33 -0.34
CA ARG A 295 5.42 6.42 0.44
C ARG A 295 4.13 6.00 1.16
N HIS A 296 3.25 5.23 0.53
CA HIS A 296 2.00 4.79 1.16
C HIS A 296 2.22 3.68 2.21
N VAL A 297 3.12 2.74 1.93
CA VAL A 297 3.53 1.70 2.88
C VAL A 297 4.30 2.32 4.04
N ARG A 298 5.17 3.30 3.80
CA ARG A 298 5.88 4.04 4.86
C ARG A 298 4.98 4.99 5.64
N ARG A 299 3.95 5.60 5.04
CA ARG A 299 2.91 6.34 5.80
C ARG A 299 2.14 5.43 6.75
N ARG A 300 1.87 4.17 6.35
CA ARG A 300 1.29 3.17 7.27
C ARG A 300 2.29 2.67 8.31
N LEU A 301 3.58 2.62 7.98
CA LEU A 301 4.65 2.32 8.95
C LEU A 301 5.01 3.53 9.85
N SER A 302 4.62 4.76 9.48
CA SER A 302 4.82 5.99 10.26
C SER A 302 3.74 6.25 11.30
N GLU A 303 2.88 5.27 11.58
CA GLU A 303 2.01 5.25 12.77
C GLU A 303 2.81 5.42 14.09
N GLY A 304 4.14 5.36 14.05
CA GLY A 304 5.07 5.66 15.14
C GLY A 304 5.38 7.15 15.44
N GLY A 305 4.61 8.12 14.92
CA GLY A 305 4.75 9.52 15.33
C GLY A 305 5.82 10.34 14.59
N HIS A 306 6.22 9.93 13.38
CA HIS A 306 7.17 10.65 12.53
C HIS A 306 6.49 11.65 11.58
N GLU A 307 5.61 12.48 12.13
CA GLU A 307 4.85 13.51 11.41
C GLU A 307 5.14 14.90 11.99
N ALA A 308 5.32 15.89 11.11
CA ALA A 308 5.44 17.28 11.51
C ALA A 308 4.03 17.86 11.74
N ARG A 309 3.70 18.15 13.00
CA ARG A 309 2.39 18.66 13.41
C ARG A 309 2.32 20.18 13.44
N TYR A 310 3.46 20.85 13.62
CA TYR A 310 3.52 22.29 13.79
C TYR A 310 3.76 23.03 12.49
N VAL A 311 3.15 24.21 12.36
CA VAL A 311 3.34 25.16 11.26
C VAL A 311 3.84 26.50 11.81
N PHE A 312 4.27 27.41 10.92
CA PHE A 312 4.79 28.71 11.34
C PHE A 312 3.79 29.53 12.18
N ASP A 313 2.49 29.31 12.01
CA ASP A 313 1.44 29.97 12.81
C ASP A 313 1.42 29.52 14.29
N ASP A 314 2.07 28.39 14.61
CA ASP A 314 2.26 27.92 15.99
C ASP A 314 3.44 28.61 16.69
N LEU A 315 4.29 29.33 15.95
CA LEU A 315 5.35 30.16 16.50
C LEU A 315 4.81 31.56 16.83
N TYR A 316 4.39 31.75 18.07
CA TYR A 316 3.77 33.00 18.50
C TYR A 316 4.76 34.16 18.65
N GLY A 317 4.29 35.33 18.21
CA GLY A 317 4.95 36.62 18.39
C GLY A 317 4.76 37.55 17.19
N GLN A 318 4.40 38.80 17.46
CA GLN A 318 4.25 39.85 16.45
C GLN A 318 5.47 40.78 16.40
N SER A 319 6.46 40.56 17.26
CA SER A 319 7.66 41.38 17.27
C SER A 319 8.38 41.39 15.92
N VAL A 320 8.99 42.54 15.60
CA VAL A 320 9.72 42.71 14.33
C VAL A 320 10.81 41.65 14.18
N LYS A 321 11.46 41.26 15.28
CA LYS A 321 12.47 40.21 15.31
C LYS A 321 11.87 38.85 14.96
N MET A 322 10.73 38.50 15.56
CA MET A 322 10.03 37.24 15.30
C MET A 322 9.62 37.11 13.83
N ARG A 323 8.99 38.16 13.28
CA ARG A 323 8.60 38.19 11.85
C ARG A 323 9.80 38.03 10.91
N LYS A 324 10.93 38.69 11.21
CA LYS A 324 12.17 38.54 10.42
C LYS A 324 12.72 37.11 10.48
N MET A 325 12.70 36.48 11.66
CA MET A 325 13.13 35.10 11.83
C MET A 325 12.25 34.13 11.03
N ILE A 326 10.92 34.28 11.12
CA ILE A 326 9.96 33.46 10.37
C ILE A 326 10.13 33.64 8.86
N ALA A 327 10.24 34.89 8.37
CA ALA A 327 10.47 35.15 6.95
C ALA A 327 11.77 34.49 6.44
N LYS A 328 12.84 34.54 7.23
CA LYS A 328 14.10 33.86 6.92
C LYS A 328 13.91 32.33 6.87
N ALA A 329 13.17 31.77 7.82
CA ALA A 329 12.87 30.34 7.88
C ALA A 329 12.03 29.85 6.69
N ILE A 330 11.05 30.65 6.25
CA ILE A 330 10.23 30.36 5.05
C ILE A 330 11.12 30.31 3.80
N ASN A 331 12.07 31.24 3.65
CA ASN A 331 13.02 31.20 2.54
C ASN A 331 13.91 29.96 2.59
N PHE A 332 14.36 29.56 3.78
CA PHE A 332 15.18 28.37 3.94
C PHE A 332 14.40 27.08 3.64
N ALA A 333 13.10 27.06 3.92
CA ALA A 333 12.22 25.93 3.61
C ALA A 333 12.21 25.58 2.11
N GLN A 334 12.41 26.55 1.22
CA GLN A 334 12.43 26.37 -0.25
C GLN A 334 13.69 25.66 -0.78
N THR A 335 14.66 25.37 0.08
CA THR A 335 15.92 24.71 -0.31
C THR A 335 16.09 23.39 0.43
N ASP A 336 16.86 22.47 -0.16
CA ASP A 336 17.24 21.20 0.47
C ASP A 336 18.53 21.29 1.32
N SER A 337 19.04 22.50 1.56
CA SER A 337 20.26 22.70 2.34
C SER A 337 20.04 22.42 3.83
N SER A 338 21.13 21.99 4.51
CA SER A 338 21.15 21.82 5.96
C SER A 338 20.81 23.12 6.67
N VAL A 339 19.95 23.05 7.68
CA VAL A 339 19.59 24.21 8.52
C VAL A 339 20.10 23.99 9.94
N LEU A 340 20.85 24.95 10.48
CA LEU A 340 21.25 24.96 11.89
C LEU A 340 20.42 26.00 12.66
N ILE A 341 19.66 25.53 13.64
CA ILE A 341 18.84 26.32 14.55
C ILE A 341 19.61 26.50 15.86
N VAL A 342 20.03 27.73 16.15
CA VAL A 342 20.78 28.05 17.37
C VAL A 342 19.89 28.83 18.32
N GLY A 343 19.81 28.41 19.57
CA GLY A 343 19.27 29.24 20.63
C GLY A 343 18.85 28.48 21.87
N GLU A 344 18.41 29.24 22.86
CA GLU A 344 18.19 28.74 24.22
C GLU A 344 17.12 27.65 24.30
N THR A 345 17.17 26.91 25.39
CA THR A 345 16.14 25.93 25.75
C THR A 345 14.79 26.62 25.91
N GLY A 346 13.73 25.99 25.41
CA GLY A 346 12.36 26.52 25.51
C GLY A 346 12.01 27.65 24.52
N THR A 347 12.87 27.98 23.55
CA THR A 347 12.58 29.01 22.53
C THR A 347 11.72 28.54 21.34
N GLY A 348 11.41 27.24 21.26
CA GLY A 348 10.58 26.67 20.17
C GLY A 348 11.36 26.13 18.97
N LYS A 349 12.61 25.66 19.17
CA LYS A 349 13.46 25.11 18.09
C LYS A 349 12.79 23.96 17.32
N GLU A 350 12.12 23.06 18.01
CA GLU A 350 11.39 21.94 17.38
C GLU A 350 10.20 22.42 16.54
N VAL A 351 9.39 23.34 17.07
CA VAL A 351 8.26 23.95 16.35
C VAL A 351 8.77 24.62 15.06
N LEU A 352 9.89 25.33 15.14
CA LEU A 352 10.55 25.94 13.99
C LEU A 352 11.05 24.90 12.98
N ALA A 353 11.67 23.81 13.42
CA ALA A 353 12.13 22.73 12.54
C ALA A 353 10.98 22.05 11.80
N GLN A 354 9.89 21.73 12.51
CA GLN A 354 8.68 21.16 11.91
C GLN A 354 8.03 22.12 10.91
N SER A 355 7.98 23.41 11.26
CA SER A 355 7.45 24.45 10.35
C SER A 355 8.25 24.56 9.05
N ILE A 356 9.59 24.50 9.14
CA ILE A 356 10.48 24.51 7.98
C ILE A 356 10.23 23.28 7.09
N HIS A 357 10.05 22.10 7.69
CA HIS A 357 9.70 20.89 6.94
C HIS A 357 8.33 21.03 6.23
N ASN A 358 7.31 21.49 6.96
CA ASN A 358 5.95 21.64 6.44
C ASN A 358 5.83 22.68 5.31
N ALA A 359 6.72 23.67 5.28
CA ALA A 359 6.79 24.65 4.20
C ALA A 359 7.74 24.27 3.05
N SER A 360 8.32 23.06 3.06
CA SER A 360 9.30 22.60 2.08
C SER A 360 8.71 21.68 1.00
N GLY A 361 9.47 21.44 -0.07
CA GLY A 361 9.13 20.43 -1.08
C GLY A 361 9.04 18.99 -0.55
N ARG A 362 9.53 18.75 0.69
CA ARG A 362 9.52 17.44 1.36
C ARG A 362 8.36 17.25 2.35
N VAL A 363 7.35 18.14 2.33
CA VAL A 363 6.15 18.09 3.22
C VAL A 363 5.39 16.75 3.16
N ASN A 364 5.49 16.01 2.06
CA ASN A 364 4.86 14.69 1.91
C ASN A 364 5.74 13.53 2.38
N GLY A 365 6.99 13.81 2.76
CA GLY A 365 7.94 12.84 3.31
C GLY A 365 7.89 12.79 4.85
N PRO A 366 8.58 11.83 5.47
CA PRO A 366 8.60 11.70 6.93
C PRO A 366 9.36 12.86 7.60
N PHE A 367 8.92 13.24 8.80
CA PHE A 367 9.68 14.11 9.70
C PHE A 367 10.12 13.29 10.91
N VAL A 368 11.42 12.99 10.98
CA VAL A 368 11.98 12.14 12.03
C VAL A 368 12.79 13.00 12.99
N ALA A 369 12.33 13.13 14.24
CA ALA A 369 13.05 13.82 15.28
C ALA A 369 13.92 12.86 16.11
N ALA A 370 15.16 13.26 16.39
CA ALA A 370 16.09 12.58 17.27
C ALA A 370 16.63 13.59 18.28
N ASN A 371 16.45 13.32 19.57
CA ASN A 371 17.11 14.08 20.62
C ASN A 371 18.46 13.40 20.93
N CYS A 372 19.56 14.09 20.65
CA CYS A 372 20.90 13.56 20.82
C CYS A 372 21.37 13.46 22.28
N ALA A 373 20.74 14.18 23.22
CA ALA A 373 21.08 14.13 24.63
C ALA A 373 20.32 13.06 25.43
N ALA A 374 19.22 12.52 24.87
CA ALA A 374 18.34 11.60 25.58
C ALA A 374 18.89 10.16 25.71
N PHE A 375 19.98 9.84 25.02
CA PHE A 375 20.49 8.48 24.87
C PHE A 375 21.97 8.37 25.26
N SER A 376 22.38 7.21 25.76
CA SER A 376 23.79 6.86 25.86
C SER A 376 24.41 6.76 24.46
N GLU A 377 25.73 6.92 24.35
CA GLU A 377 26.43 6.91 23.04
C GLU A 377 26.06 5.69 22.17
N GLN A 378 26.10 4.48 22.73
CA GLN A 378 25.78 3.25 22.00
C GLN A 378 24.31 3.18 21.55
N LEU A 379 23.41 3.72 22.37
CA LEU A 379 21.99 3.73 22.06
C LEU A 379 21.69 4.80 21.01
N LEU A 380 22.31 5.98 21.11
CA LEU A 380 22.22 7.03 20.09
C LEU A 380 22.73 6.55 18.74
N GLU A 381 23.88 5.86 18.71
CA GLU A 381 24.45 5.29 17.49
C GLU A 381 23.48 4.27 16.87
N SER A 382 22.90 3.38 17.69
CA SER A 382 22.02 2.32 17.22
C SER A 382 20.62 2.81 16.81
N GLU A 383 20.12 3.89 17.42
CA GLU A 383 18.92 4.58 16.96
C GLU A 383 19.17 5.33 15.65
N LEU A 384 20.22 6.13 15.54
CA LEU A 384 20.48 6.94 14.35
C LEU A 384 20.77 6.08 13.10
N PHE A 385 21.62 5.07 13.24
CA PHE A 385 22.16 4.31 12.09
C PHE A 385 21.58 2.89 11.96
N GLY A 386 20.86 2.41 12.96
CA GLY A 386 20.33 1.04 12.98
C GLY A 386 21.41 -0.01 13.23
N TYR A 387 20.99 -1.26 13.39
CA TYR A 387 21.88 -2.39 13.63
C TYR A 387 21.48 -3.62 12.83
N ALA A 388 22.47 -4.41 12.42
CA ALA A 388 22.26 -5.70 11.78
C ALA A 388 21.98 -6.80 12.83
N GLU A 389 21.42 -7.92 12.37
CA GLU A 389 21.25 -9.09 13.24
C GLU A 389 22.60 -9.56 13.79
N GLY A 390 22.66 -9.83 15.09
CA GLY A 390 23.89 -10.27 15.77
C GLY A 390 24.92 -9.16 16.06
N ALA A 391 24.59 -7.88 15.85
CA ALA A 391 25.53 -6.78 16.09
C ALA A 391 25.99 -6.63 17.55
N PHE A 392 25.15 -7.01 18.52
CA PHE A 392 25.47 -7.04 19.96
C PHE A 392 24.54 -8.02 20.70
N THR A 393 24.88 -8.35 21.95
CA THR A 393 24.07 -9.23 22.82
C THR A 393 22.71 -8.61 23.09
N GLY A 394 21.63 -9.19 22.56
CA GLY A 394 20.26 -8.66 22.67
C GLY A 394 19.71 -7.99 21.39
N ALA A 395 20.47 -8.00 20.29
CA ALA A 395 19.97 -7.55 18.99
C ALA A 395 18.74 -8.38 18.54
N LYS A 396 17.68 -7.70 18.09
CA LYS A 396 16.50 -8.37 17.54
C LYS A 396 16.86 -9.20 16.30
N ARG A 397 16.24 -10.38 16.15
CA ARG A 397 16.28 -11.17 14.91
C ARG A 397 15.78 -10.31 13.74
N GLY A 398 16.56 -10.24 12.66
CA GLY A 398 16.31 -9.34 11.52
C GLY A 398 16.88 -7.91 11.62
N GLY A 399 17.47 -7.52 12.76
CA GLY A 399 18.03 -6.18 12.98
C GLY A 399 16.98 -5.07 13.19
N LYS A 400 17.44 -3.81 13.26
CA LYS A 400 16.56 -2.61 13.37
C LYS A 400 17.03 -1.53 12.39
N PRO A 401 16.13 -0.92 11.59
CA PRO A 401 16.49 0.22 10.74
C PRO A 401 16.79 1.47 11.59
N GLY A 402 17.74 2.29 11.15
CA GLY A 402 18.07 3.55 11.81
C GLY A 402 17.14 4.71 11.45
N LEU A 403 17.13 5.77 12.27
CA LEU A 403 16.35 6.98 12.05
C LEU A 403 16.67 7.65 10.69
N PHE A 404 17.91 7.57 10.21
CA PHE A 404 18.25 8.07 8.86
C PHE A 404 17.60 7.26 7.73
N GLU A 405 17.45 5.94 7.91
CA GLU A 405 16.71 5.12 6.94
C GLU A 405 15.22 5.48 6.98
N LEU A 406 14.67 5.71 8.16
CA LEU A 406 13.27 6.13 8.34
C LEU A 406 13.00 7.53 7.79
N ALA A 407 13.99 8.42 7.80
CA ALA A 407 13.90 9.79 7.28
C ALA A 407 14.08 9.89 5.76
N HIS A 408 14.35 8.79 5.06
CA HIS A 408 14.59 8.77 3.62
C HIS A 408 13.40 9.37 2.84
N GLY A 409 13.69 10.31 1.94
CA GLY A 409 12.70 11.09 1.17
C GLY A 409 12.08 12.25 1.97
N GLY A 410 12.48 12.45 3.22
CA GLY A 410 11.94 13.45 4.14
C GLY A 410 13.02 14.27 4.83
N THR A 411 12.77 14.60 6.10
CA THR A 411 13.65 15.42 6.93
C THR A 411 13.99 14.72 8.24
N ILE A 412 15.26 14.75 8.64
CA ILE A 412 15.70 14.41 9.99
C ILE A 412 15.96 15.69 10.79
N PHE A 413 15.38 15.75 11.98
CA PHE A 413 15.62 16.80 12.96
C PHE A 413 16.52 16.26 14.07
N LEU A 414 17.70 16.83 14.23
CA LEU A 414 18.68 16.46 15.26
C LEU A 414 18.69 17.54 16.34
N ASP A 415 17.98 17.32 17.44
CA ASP A 415 17.99 18.25 18.58
C ASP A 415 19.19 17.99 19.47
N GLU A 416 19.72 19.06 20.05
CA GLU A 416 20.89 19.05 20.94
C GLU A 416 22.14 18.40 20.30
N ILE A 417 22.42 18.72 19.02
CA ILE A 417 23.54 18.13 18.26
C ILE A 417 24.93 18.35 18.91
N GLY A 418 25.05 19.37 19.77
CA GLY A 418 26.28 19.68 20.51
C GLY A 418 26.66 18.63 21.55
N GLU A 419 25.71 17.81 22.01
CA GLU A 419 25.91 16.73 23.00
C GLU A 419 26.45 15.44 22.38
N THR A 420 26.64 15.41 21.04
CA THR A 420 27.13 14.20 20.36
C THR A 420 28.61 13.95 20.59
N THR A 421 29.00 12.68 20.76
CA THR A 421 30.42 12.29 20.87
C THR A 421 31.13 12.40 19.51
N LEU A 422 32.46 12.56 19.53
CA LEU A 422 33.28 12.62 18.29
C LEU A 422 33.09 11.40 17.38
N HIS A 423 32.82 10.23 17.95
CA HIS A 423 32.55 8.99 17.21
C HIS A 423 31.23 9.07 16.44
N VAL A 424 30.14 9.49 17.10
CA VAL A 424 28.85 9.71 16.44
C VAL A 424 28.95 10.81 15.38
N GLN A 425 29.69 11.89 15.67
CA GLN A 425 29.95 12.98 14.73
C GLN A 425 30.63 12.50 13.44
N GLN A 426 31.61 11.58 13.54
CA GLN A 426 32.27 11.00 12.37
C GLN A 426 31.28 10.22 11.47
N ARG A 427 30.36 9.46 12.06
CA ARG A 427 29.34 8.72 11.29
C ARG A 427 28.31 9.66 10.67
N LEU A 428 27.86 10.67 11.42
CA LEU A 428 26.97 11.72 10.90
C LEU A 428 27.59 12.41 9.69
N LEU A 429 28.87 12.76 9.76
CA LEU A 429 29.58 13.38 8.64
C LEU A 429 29.55 12.49 7.39
N ARG A 430 29.81 11.18 7.53
CA ARG A 430 29.74 10.24 6.41
C ARG A 430 28.36 10.20 5.77
N VAL A 431 27.30 10.15 6.59
CA VAL A 431 25.93 10.16 6.07
C VAL A 431 25.63 11.46 5.31
N LEU A 432 26.04 12.61 5.85
CA LEU A 432 25.84 13.92 5.22
C LEU A 432 26.65 14.14 3.93
N GLN A 433 27.82 13.50 3.83
CA GLN A 433 28.70 13.63 2.66
C GLN A 433 28.37 12.62 1.57
N GLU A 434 28.26 11.34 1.94
CA GLU A 434 28.13 10.22 1.00
C GLU A 434 26.67 9.91 0.66
N ARG A 435 25.70 10.48 1.40
CA ARG A 435 24.26 10.17 1.28
C ARG A 435 23.99 8.67 1.39
N ARG A 436 24.70 8.02 2.30
CA ARG A 436 24.68 6.58 2.53
C ARG A 436 24.77 6.28 4.01
N VAL A 437 24.05 5.27 4.47
CA VAL A 437 24.05 4.76 5.84
C VAL A 437 24.51 3.31 5.83
N MET A 438 25.27 2.93 6.86
CA MET A 438 25.68 1.57 7.12
C MET A 438 25.24 1.23 8.54
N ARG A 439 24.49 0.13 8.70
CA ARG A 439 24.04 -0.34 10.01
C ARG A 439 25.21 -0.80 10.86
N ILE A 440 25.09 -0.69 12.18
CA ILE A 440 26.11 -1.22 13.11
C ILE A 440 26.22 -2.74 12.91
N GLY A 441 27.46 -3.22 12.74
CA GLY A 441 27.76 -4.63 12.54
C GLY A 441 27.32 -5.20 11.17
N GLY A 442 26.81 -4.38 10.26
CA GLY A 442 26.38 -4.82 8.92
C GLY A 442 27.27 -4.29 7.81
N GLU A 443 27.48 -5.06 6.76
CA GLU A 443 28.32 -4.68 5.61
C GLU A 443 27.58 -3.93 4.51
N ARG A 444 26.24 -3.93 4.56
CA ARG A 444 25.39 -3.34 3.52
C ARG A 444 25.36 -1.82 3.63
N VAL A 445 25.71 -1.16 2.52
CA VAL A 445 25.58 0.28 2.34
C VAL A 445 24.20 0.61 1.76
N ILE A 446 23.48 1.53 2.41
CA ILE A 446 22.10 1.88 2.09
C ILE A 446 22.06 3.35 1.65
N PRO A 447 21.69 3.68 0.40
CA PRO A 447 21.57 5.07 -0.03
C PRO A 447 20.42 5.77 0.69
N VAL A 448 20.67 6.98 1.18
CA VAL A 448 19.67 7.81 1.87
C VAL A 448 19.61 9.21 1.28
N ASP A 449 18.39 9.68 0.97
CA ASP A 449 18.16 11.08 0.60
C ASP A 449 17.37 11.77 1.71
N VAL A 450 18.06 12.53 2.55
CA VAL A 450 17.49 13.12 3.77
C VAL A 450 17.91 14.58 3.88
N ARG A 451 16.94 15.47 4.10
CA ARG A 451 17.22 16.85 4.50
C ARG A 451 17.52 16.91 5.98
N VAL A 452 18.54 17.65 6.39
CA VAL A 452 18.95 17.74 7.80
C VAL A 452 18.62 19.11 8.38
N ILE A 453 17.93 19.11 9.52
CA ILE A 453 17.75 20.28 10.38
C ILE A 453 18.38 19.93 11.73
N ALA A 454 19.38 20.68 12.17
CA ALA A 454 20.02 20.47 13.46
C ALA A 454 19.69 21.62 14.41
N ALA A 455 19.58 21.35 15.70
CA ALA A 455 19.35 22.33 16.73
C ALA A 455 20.36 22.22 17.88
N THR A 456 20.71 23.35 18.47
CA THR A 456 21.60 23.42 19.63
C THR A 456 21.39 24.71 20.43
N ASN A 457 21.63 24.64 21.74
CA ASN A 457 21.78 25.78 22.64
C ASN A 457 23.24 26.14 22.91
N GLN A 458 24.20 25.31 22.49
CA GLN A 458 25.63 25.47 22.76
C GLN A 458 26.35 26.23 21.64
N PRO A 459 27.43 26.96 21.96
CA PRO A 459 28.26 27.61 20.96
C PRO A 459 29.16 26.58 20.25
N LEU A 460 28.64 25.90 19.22
CA LEU A 460 29.39 24.83 18.51
C LEU A 460 30.78 25.26 18.02
N TRP A 461 30.96 26.52 17.62
CA TRP A 461 32.27 27.02 17.18
C TRP A 461 33.31 27.04 18.30
N GLN A 462 32.88 27.29 19.54
CA GLN A 462 33.76 27.17 20.70
C GLN A 462 34.11 25.70 20.95
N PHE A 463 33.14 24.79 20.82
CA PHE A 463 33.40 23.35 20.96
C PHE A 463 34.34 22.81 19.87
N VAL A 464 34.32 23.40 18.68
CA VAL A 464 35.32 23.12 17.64
C VAL A 464 36.72 23.51 18.09
N ARG A 465 36.89 24.70 18.70
CA ARG A 465 38.18 25.16 19.23
C ARG A 465 38.68 24.31 20.40
N GLU A 466 37.76 23.81 21.21
CA GLU A 466 38.04 22.92 22.35
C GLU A 466 38.25 21.45 21.92
N GLY A 467 38.11 21.12 20.63
CA GLY A 467 38.25 19.74 20.13
C GLY A 467 37.09 18.80 20.48
N LYS A 468 35.99 19.32 21.03
CA LYS A 468 34.78 18.57 21.39
C LYS A 468 33.82 18.36 20.21
N PHE A 469 33.93 19.21 19.18
CA PHE A 469 33.11 19.12 17.98
C PHE A 469 33.99 19.18 16.72
N ARG A 470 33.68 18.37 15.72
CA ARG A 470 34.49 18.33 14.50
C ARG A 470 34.20 19.52 13.60
N GLN A 471 35.27 20.14 13.11
CA GLN A 471 35.19 21.31 12.23
C GLN A 471 34.50 20.98 10.89
N ASP A 472 34.76 19.80 10.32
CA ASP A 472 34.17 19.36 9.05
C ASP A 472 32.64 19.16 9.15
N LEU A 473 32.16 18.55 10.23
CA LEU A 473 30.73 18.40 10.50
C LEU A 473 30.05 19.75 10.72
N PHE A 474 30.69 20.66 11.46
CA PHE A 474 30.17 22.01 11.71
C PHE A 474 29.83 22.73 10.40
N PHE A 475 30.77 22.79 9.44
CA PHE A 475 30.53 23.45 8.16
C PHE A 475 29.47 22.75 7.30
N ARG A 476 29.26 21.44 7.48
CA ARG A 476 28.21 20.70 6.76
C ARG A 476 26.81 20.92 7.34
N LEU A 477 26.71 21.24 8.62
CA LEU A 477 25.46 21.55 9.31
C LEU A 477 25.11 23.04 9.18
N ASP A 478 26.10 23.92 9.35
CA ASP A 478 25.93 25.38 9.37
C ASP A 478 25.92 26.01 7.96
N VAL A 479 25.12 25.44 7.06
CA VAL A 479 24.92 25.99 5.71
C VAL A 479 23.91 27.15 5.77
N LEU A 480 22.78 26.91 6.44
CA LEU A 480 21.73 27.91 6.64
C LEU A 480 21.46 28.08 8.13
N ARG A 481 21.90 29.21 8.71
CA ARG A 481 21.76 29.47 10.16
C ARG A 481 20.53 30.30 10.51
N ILE A 482 19.74 29.84 11.48
CA ILE A 482 18.66 30.61 12.12
C ILE A 482 18.93 30.68 13.62
N ASN A 483 18.88 31.89 14.18
CA ASN A 483 18.95 32.08 15.63
C ASN A 483 17.53 32.26 16.17
N THR A 484 17.13 31.46 17.16
CA THR A 484 15.86 31.69 17.85
C THR A 484 15.98 32.86 18.81
N ILE A 485 14.84 33.51 19.09
CA ILE A 485 14.79 34.74 19.88
C ILE A 485 14.26 34.40 21.28
N PRO A 486 15.06 34.61 22.34
CA PRO A 486 14.58 34.38 23.70
C PRO A 486 13.51 35.40 24.09
N LEU A 487 12.61 35.02 25.00
CA LEU A 487 11.44 35.85 25.38
C LEU A 487 11.85 37.22 25.90
N ARG A 488 12.94 37.33 26.65
CA ARG A 488 13.49 38.63 27.13
C ARG A 488 13.83 39.62 26.02
N GLN A 489 14.02 39.16 24.78
CA GLN A 489 14.30 40.01 23.62
C GLN A 489 13.04 40.37 22.80
N ARG A 490 11.87 39.85 23.20
CA ARG A 490 10.55 40.04 22.58
C ARG A 490 9.44 40.20 23.63
N LEU A 491 9.65 41.09 24.59
CA LEU A 491 8.72 41.33 25.71
C LEU A 491 7.30 41.76 25.27
N GLU A 492 7.21 42.42 24.10
CA GLU A 492 5.95 42.80 23.46
C GLU A 492 5.07 41.60 23.07
N ASP A 493 5.65 40.42 22.88
CA ASP A 493 4.93 39.20 22.50
C ASP A 493 4.33 38.46 23.72
N ILE A 494 4.77 38.78 24.94
CA ILE A 494 4.41 38.05 26.16
C ILE A 494 2.89 38.09 26.44
N PRO A 495 2.20 39.25 26.43
CA PRO A 495 0.77 39.30 26.75
C PRO A 495 -0.08 38.38 25.86
N GLU A 496 0.11 38.45 24.55
CA GLU A 496 -0.62 37.60 23.59
C GLU A 496 -0.26 36.12 23.77
N LEU A 497 1.03 35.81 24.00
CA LEU A 497 1.50 34.45 24.23
C LEU A 497 0.84 33.81 25.46
N VAL A 498 0.83 34.49 26.60
CA VAL A 498 0.31 33.91 27.85
C VAL A 498 -1.21 33.72 27.76
N GLU A 499 -1.95 34.68 27.20
CA GLU A 499 -3.41 34.54 27.02
C GLU A 499 -3.77 33.36 26.11
N ARG A 500 -3.01 33.15 25.04
CA ARG A 500 -3.25 32.07 24.09
C ARG A 500 -2.88 30.71 24.67
N LEU A 501 -1.75 30.61 25.36
CA LEU A 501 -1.36 29.38 26.07
C LEU A 501 -2.39 29.03 27.15
N LEU A 502 -2.90 30.03 27.89
CA LEU A 502 -3.98 29.84 28.86
C LEU A 502 -5.24 29.29 28.20
N TYR A 503 -5.66 29.88 27.08
CA TYR A 503 -6.82 29.41 26.33
C TYR A 503 -6.64 27.96 25.84
N GLN A 504 -5.49 27.63 25.26
CA GLN A 504 -5.19 26.30 24.76
C GLN A 504 -5.17 25.25 25.87
N SER A 505 -4.50 25.56 26.99
CA SER A 505 -4.42 24.65 28.14
C SER A 505 -5.77 24.46 28.83
N TRP A 506 -6.59 25.51 28.92
CA TRP A 506 -7.97 25.40 29.43
C TRP A 506 -8.87 24.56 28.52
N TYR A 507 -8.81 24.79 27.20
CA TYR A 507 -9.60 24.03 26.22
C TYR A 507 -9.27 22.53 26.27
N LYS A 508 -7.98 22.17 26.39
CA LYS A 508 -7.53 20.77 26.54
C LYS A 508 -8.12 20.07 27.76
N ARG A 509 -8.45 20.78 28.85
CA ARG A 509 -9.07 20.23 30.07
C ARG A 509 -10.60 20.07 29.95
N LYS A 510 -11.15 20.00 28.72
CA LYS A 510 -12.59 19.93 28.40
C LYS A 510 -13.41 21.14 28.86
N GLY A 511 -12.78 22.29 29.10
CA GLY A 511 -13.48 23.54 29.40
C GLY A 511 -14.38 23.50 30.64
N VAL A 512 -14.05 22.69 31.65
CA VAL A 512 -14.84 22.64 32.89
C VAL A 512 -14.63 23.94 33.66
N GLY A 513 -15.69 24.75 33.79
CA GLY A 513 -15.70 26.03 34.52
C GLY A 513 -15.60 27.29 33.64
N VAL A 514 -15.61 28.47 34.28
CA VAL A 514 -15.42 29.76 33.58
C VAL A 514 -13.98 29.91 33.14
N ARG A 515 -13.74 30.35 31.90
CA ARG A 515 -12.39 30.62 31.39
C ARG A 515 -11.67 31.66 32.27
N PRO A 516 -10.54 31.31 32.88
CA PRO A 516 -9.74 32.29 33.62
C PRO A 516 -9.13 33.32 32.66
N ARG A 517 -8.93 34.53 33.15
CA ARG A 517 -8.25 35.63 32.45
C ARG A 517 -7.20 36.23 33.36
N PHE A 518 -6.13 36.75 32.79
CA PHE A 518 -5.18 37.56 33.54
C PHE A 518 -5.79 38.93 33.83
N ASP A 519 -5.55 39.44 35.03
CA ASP A 519 -5.78 40.86 35.32
C ASP A 519 -4.83 41.69 34.43
N PRO A 520 -5.30 42.69 33.69
CA PRO A 520 -4.41 43.58 32.93
C PRO A 520 -3.27 44.18 33.76
N ALA A 521 -3.45 44.34 35.08
CA ALA A 521 -2.43 44.84 36.00
C ALA A 521 -1.23 43.91 36.20
N VAL A 522 -1.37 42.59 35.96
CA VAL A 522 -0.27 41.62 36.10
C VAL A 522 0.59 41.50 34.85
N LEU A 523 0.10 41.91 33.68
CA LEU A 523 0.83 41.79 32.41
C LEU A 523 2.19 42.53 32.43
N PRO A 524 2.32 43.75 32.98
CA PRO A 524 3.61 44.42 33.10
C PRO A 524 4.62 43.64 33.97
N HIS A 525 4.16 42.92 34.99
CA HIS A 525 5.01 42.12 35.87
C HIS A 525 5.55 40.89 35.11
N LEU A 526 4.70 40.24 34.30
CA LEU A 526 5.13 39.16 33.41
C LEU A 526 6.12 39.64 32.35
N GLN A 527 6.02 40.89 31.88
CA GLN A 527 6.97 41.48 30.94
C GLN A 527 8.30 41.88 31.60
N ALA A 528 8.32 42.16 32.90
CA ALA A 528 9.55 42.52 33.63
C ALA A 528 10.43 41.29 33.94
N TYR A 529 9.87 40.09 33.96
CA TYR A 529 10.61 38.86 34.23
C TYR A 529 11.49 38.42 33.06
N HIS A 530 12.66 37.83 33.34
CA HIS A 530 13.65 37.46 32.30
C HIS A 530 13.33 36.16 31.56
N TRP A 531 12.44 35.31 32.08
CA TRP A 531 12.03 34.03 31.46
C TRP A 531 13.21 33.14 31.03
N PRO A 532 14.07 32.69 31.97
CA PRO A 532 15.21 31.81 31.66
C PRO A 532 14.79 30.52 30.95
N GLY A 533 13.60 29.97 31.23
CA GLY A 533 13.07 28.80 30.53
C GLY A 533 12.21 29.13 29.29
N ASN A 534 12.20 30.40 28.86
CA ASN A 534 11.49 30.88 27.67
C ASN A 534 10.01 30.40 27.62
N VAL A 535 9.49 30.00 26.45
CA VAL A 535 8.09 29.62 26.25
C VAL A 535 7.72 28.39 27.08
N ARG A 536 8.67 27.48 27.33
CA ARG A 536 8.46 26.29 28.16
C ARG A 536 8.15 26.67 29.61
N GLU A 537 8.81 27.70 30.13
CA GLU A 537 8.53 28.22 31.47
C GLU A 537 7.17 28.91 31.55
N VAL A 538 6.81 29.71 30.54
CA VAL A 538 5.47 30.32 30.44
C VAL A 538 4.38 29.24 30.42
N GLN A 539 4.59 28.16 29.67
CA GLN A 539 3.64 27.04 29.62
C GLN A 539 3.51 26.36 31.00
N ASN A 540 4.62 26.10 31.68
CA ASN A 540 4.61 25.54 33.03
C ASN A 540 3.88 26.45 34.03
N MET A 541 4.09 27.76 33.95
CA MET A 541 3.36 28.74 34.77
C MET A 541 1.86 28.65 34.50
N VAL A 542 1.44 28.65 33.23
CA VAL A 542 0.02 28.54 32.86
C VAL A 542 -0.59 27.24 33.38
N GLU A 543 0.11 26.12 33.28
CA GLU A 543 -0.36 24.83 33.78
C GLU A 543 -0.51 24.79 35.30
N TYR A 544 0.46 25.40 36.01
CA TYR A 544 0.41 25.61 37.46
C TYR A 544 -0.79 26.48 37.86
N LEU A 545 -0.95 27.66 37.25
CA LEU A 545 -2.04 28.59 37.52
C LEU A 545 -3.41 27.94 37.29
N LEU A 546 -3.57 27.16 36.22
CA LEU A 546 -4.81 26.41 35.96
C LEU A 546 -5.07 25.27 36.96
N ALA A 547 -4.04 24.75 37.64
CA ALA A 547 -4.18 23.70 38.64
C ALA A 547 -4.59 24.27 40.01
N ILE A 548 -4.03 25.43 40.39
CA ILE A 548 -4.32 26.09 41.66
C ILE A 548 -5.57 26.98 41.60
N HIS A 549 -5.96 27.44 40.41
CA HIS A 549 -7.05 28.39 40.22
C HIS A 549 -8.13 27.81 39.29
N THR A 550 -9.28 27.45 39.86
CA THR A 550 -10.39 26.83 39.12
C THR A 550 -11.43 27.83 38.62
N HIS A 551 -11.56 29.02 39.24
CA HIS A 551 -12.55 30.04 38.86
C HIS A 551 -12.05 31.46 39.16
N GLY A 552 -12.07 32.38 38.18
CA GLY A 552 -11.85 33.81 38.42
C GLY A 552 -10.82 34.48 37.50
N CYS A 553 -10.33 35.64 37.96
CA CYS A 553 -9.28 36.43 37.34
C CYS A 553 -7.95 36.12 38.05
N ILE A 554 -6.89 35.83 37.29
CA ILE A 554 -5.54 35.61 37.81
C ILE A 554 -4.95 36.98 38.13
N GLY A 555 -4.78 37.26 39.42
CA GLY A 555 -4.29 38.54 39.94
C GLY A 555 -2.84 38.47 40.42
N HIS A 556 -2.42 39.50 41.15
CA HIS A 556 -1.03 39.61 41.64
C HIS A 556 -0.64 38.48 42.59
N ASN A 557 -1.55 38.06 43.48
CA ASN A 557 -1.26 37.06 44.50
C ASN A 557 -0.83 35.72 43.88
N GLU A 558 -1.52 35.25 42.84
CA GLU A 558 -1.21 33.97 42.17
C GLU A 558 0.12 34.04 41.40
N ILE A 559 0.44 35.20 40.84
CA ILE A 559 1.68 35.45 40.09
C ILE A 559 2.87 35.55 41.07
N ASP A 560 2.68 36.23 42.20
CA ASP A 560 3.68 36.34 43.26
C ASP A 560 3.95 34.99 43.92
N GLU A 561 2.95 34.12 44.06
CA GLU A 561 3.11 32.75 44.55
C GLU A 561 3.98 31.91 43.60
N TRP A 562 3.74 31.99 42.28
CA TRP A 562 4.58 31.34 41.28
C TRP A 562 6.03 31.84 41.32
N PHE A 563 6.23 33.16 41.36
CA PHE A 563 7.58 33.73 41.40
C PHE A 563 8.30 33.42 42.72
N SER A 564 7.58 33.39 43.85
CA SER A 564 8.14 32.99 45.14
C SER A 564 8.57 31.52 45.12
N HIS A 565 7.79 30.64 44.50
CA HIS A 565 8.15 29.23 44.31
C HIS A 565 9.38 29.05 43.42
N LYS A 566 9.54 29.89 42.39
CA LYS A 566 10.70 29.90 41.49
C LYS A 566 11.95 30.53 42.10
N ALA A 567 11.82 31.56 42.92
CA ALA A 567 12.94 32.19 43.63
C ALA A 567 13.64 31.22 44.62
N LEU A 568 12.95 30.18 45.09
CA LEU A 568 13.52 29.11 45.91
C LEU A 568 14.32 28.08 45.08
N ILE A 569 14.23 28.12 43.75
CA ILE A 569 14.87 27.18 42.81
C ILE A 569 16.13 27.78 42.17
N ASP A 570 16.39 29.08 42.32
CA ASP A 570 17.66 29.73 41.93
C ASP A 570 18.79 29.31 42.88
N PHE A 571 19.32 28.09 42.69
CA PHE A 571 20.62 27.67 43.21
C PHE A 571 21.71 27.97 42.17
N ASP A 572 22.68 28.80 42.57
CA ASP A 572 24.05 28.91 42.04
C ASP A 572 24.25 29.07 40.53
N ASP A 573 23.86 30.22 39.96
CA ASP A 573 24.43 30.66 38.67
C ASP A 573 24.72 32.18 38.65
N LYS A 574 25.52 32.63 39.62
CA LYS A 574 26.24 33.90 39.54
C LYS A 574 27.74 33.68 39.65
N ASN A 575 28.30 33.09 38.59
CA ASN A 575 29.63 33.50 38.15
C ASN A 575 29.49 34.42 36.93
N GLU A 576 29.95 35.64 37.19
CA GLU A 576 30.48 36.64 36.26
C GLU A 576 29.53 37.48 35.39
N GLU A 577 29.79 38.80 35.54
CA GLU A 577 29.42 39.93 34.68
C GLU A 577 27.98 40.47 34.76
N ALA A 578 27.72 41.26 35.81
CA ALA A 578 27.48 42.70 35.68
C ALA A 578 27.12 43.31 37.05
N SER A 579 27.73 44.46 37.35
CA SER A 579 27.42 45.30 38.51
C SER A 579 25.91 45.54 38.69
N PRO A 580 25.49 45.81 39.93
CA PRO A 580 24.85 47.10 40.13
C PRO A 580 25.32 47.83 41.37
N ALA A 581 25.46 49.14 41.19
CA ALA A 581 25.50 50.12 42.25
C ALA A 581 24.20 50.08 43.09
N ALA A 582 24.39 50.38 44.38
CA ALA A 582 23.43 50.91 45.34
C ALA A 582 22.27 50.01 45.79
N ALA A 583 22.48 49.35 46.94
CA ALA A 583 21.61 49.55 48.11
C ALA A 583 22.39 49.17 49.38
N HIS A 584 22.66 50.16 50.23
CA HIS A 584 23.37 50.00 51.49
C HIS A 584 22.50 49.33 52.56
N SER A 585 23.08 48.40 53.32
CA SER A 585 22.85 48.34 54.77
C SER A 585 24.10 47.86 55.52
N HIS A 586 24.71 48.82 56.22
CA HIS A 586 25.55 48.72 57.42
C HIS A 586 26.44 47.49 57.66
N LEU A 587 27.70 47.57 57.24
CA LEU A 587 28.82 46.90 57.92
C LEU A 587 29.92 47.94 58.18
N ASN A 588 30.27 48.15 59.46
CA ASN A 588 31.26 49.14 59.89
C ASN A 588 32.64 48.85 59.28
N SER A 589 33.22 49.85 58.62
CA SER A 589 34.48 49.81 57.87
C SER A 589 35.74 49.62 58.73
N GLU A 590 35.65 49.71 60.06
CA GLU A 590 36.80 49.49 60.95
C GLU A 590 37.13 48.01 61.18
N SER A 591 36.20 47.07 60.98
CA SER A 591 36.44 45.63 61.23
C SER A 591 37.11 44.90 60.06
N LEU A 592 37.01 45.42 58.84
CA LEU A 592 37.56 44.80 57.62
C LEU A 592 39.07 45.03 57.45
N GLY A 593 39.62 46.12 58.00
CA GLY A 593 41.06 46.39 57.98
C GLY A 593 41.90 45.42 58.81
N LEU A 594 41.30 44.77 59.81
CA LEU A 594 41.96 43.78 60.70
C LEU A 594 42.17 42.40 60.06
N LEU A 595 41.58 42.14 58.89
CA LEU A 595 41.60 40.85 58.21
C LEU A 595 42.59 40.80 57.03
N ILE A 596 43.17 41.95 56.66
CA ILE A 596 44.14 42.05 55.57
C ILE A 596 45.49 41.49 56.04
N GLY A 597 45.98 40.45 55.37
CA GLY A 597 47.29 39.81 55.66
C GLY A 597 47.24 38.61 56.60
N LYS A 598 46.05 38.19 57.05
CA LYS A 598 45.86 36.98 57.86
C LYS A 598 45.65 35.74 57.00
N SER A 599 46.00 34.57 57.53
CA SER A 599 45.76 33.31 56.83
C SER A 599 44.25 33.03 56.75
N MET A 600 43.84 32.20 55.78
CA MET A 600 42.44 31.84 55.61
C MET A 600 41.86 31.17 56.87
N GLU A 601 42.67 30.43 57.61
CA GLU A 601 42.27 29.79 58.88
C GLU A 601 42.02 30.81 59.99
N GLU A 602 42.79 31.90 60.05
CA GLU A 602 42.61 32.95 61.07
C GLU A 602 41.37 33.81 60.79
N ILE A 603 41.08 34.07 59.51
CA ILE A 603 39.88 34.79 59.08
C ILE A 603 38.64 33.94 59.38
N GLU A 604 38.69 32.65 59.07
CA GLU A 604 37.62 31.71 59.35
C GLU A 604 37.35 31.57 60.86
N ARG A 605 38.41 31.50 61.67
CA ARG A 605 38.30 31.48 63.13
C ARG A 605 37.65 32.74 63.68
N TRP A 606 38.08 33.91 63.21
CA TRP A 606 37.50 35.18 63.62
C TRP A 606 36.00 35.27 63.27
N ALA A 607 35.62 34.84 62.07
CA ALA A 607 34.23 34.83 61.63
C ALA A 607 33.35 33.90 62.46
N ILE A 608 33.87 32.71 62.81
CA ILE A 608 33.17 31.75 63.66
C ILE A 608 33.02 32.27 65.10
N GLU A 609 34.09 32.81 65.70
CA GLU A 609 34.06 33.34 67.08
C GLU A 609 33.14 34.57 67.20
N LYS A 610 33.16 35.46 66.20
CA LYS A 610 32.28 36.64 66.18
C LYS A 610 30.82 36.24 66.04
N THR A 611 30.51 35.30 65.14
CA THR A 611 29.14 34.84 64.94
C THR A 611 28.61 34.10 66.18
N LEU A 612 29.43 33.28 66.83
CA LEU A 612 29.05 32.63 68.09
C LEU A 612 28.75 33.63 69.21
N LYS A 613 29.49 34.75 69.29
CA LYS A 613 29.19 35.83 70.24
C LYS A 613 27.90 36.57 69.92
N GLU A 614 27.62 36.83 68.64
CA GLU A 614 26.40 37.51 68.20
C GLU A 614 25.14 36.62 68.32
N THR A 615 25.31 35.30 68.37
CA THR A 615 24.21 34.33 68.57
C THR A 615 24.16 33.74 69.98
N ASP A 616 24.78 34.36 70.99
CA ASP A 616 24.82 33.92 72.40
C ASP A 616 25.26 32.45 72.60
N GLY A 617 26.15 31.94 71.75
CA GLY A 617 26.67 30.58 71.83
C GLY A 617 25.74 29.48 71.29
N ASP A 618 24.61 29.83 70.68
CA ASP A 618 23.72 28.85 70.03
C ASP A 618 24.34 28.31 68.73
N MET A 619 24.93 27.12 68.84
CA MET A 619 25.62 26.44 67.75
C MET A 619 24.74 26.16 66.52
N THR A 620 23.42 26.08 66.69
CA THR A 620 22.50 25.81 65.57
C THR A 620 22.21 27.10 64.79
N LYS A 621 22.02 28.22 65.50
CA LYS A 621 21.84 29.53 64.88
C LYS A 621 23.13 30.04 64.25
N ALA A 622 24.27 29.88 64.91
CA ALA A 622 25.57 30.26 64.37
C ALA A 622 25.87 29.51 63.07
N ALA A 623 25.58 28.20 63.02
CA ALA A 623 25.76 27.38 61.82
C ALA A 623 24.88 27.86 60.66
N ALA A 624 23.63 28.22 60.94
CA ALA A 624 22.71 28.78 59.93
C ALA A 624 23.19 30.14 59.41
N VAL A 625 23.67 31.03 60.29
CA VAL A 625 24.20 32.36 59.89
C VAL A 625 25.49 32.23 59.07
N LEU A 626 26.36 31.28 59.42
CA LEU A 626 27.61 31.01 58.71
C LEU A 626 27.44 30.17 57.44
N GLY A 627 26.25 29.63 57.17
CA GLY A 627 25.99 28.76 56.02
C GLY A 627 26.73 27.41 56.07
N VAL A 628 27.10 26.94 57.27
CA VAL A 628 27.79 25.65 57.48
C VAL A 628 26.92 24.69 58.28
N SER A 629 27.16 23.38 58.15
CA SER A 629 26.44 22.41 58.98
C SER A 629 26.84 22.51 60.46
N ARG A 630 25.89 22.25 61.37
CA ARG A 630 26.15 22.25 62.83
C ARG A 630 27.28 21.31 63.23
N THR A 631 27.40 20.16 62.56
CA THR A 631 28.49 19.19 62.78
C THR A 631 29.84 19.69 62.27
N THR A 632 29.87 20.44 61.16
CA THR A 632 31.08 21.10 60.67
C THR A 632 31.54 22.19 61.63
N LEU A 633 30.63 23.04 62.11
CA LEU A 633 30.93 24.11 63.07
C LEU A 633 31.46 23.53 64.39
N TRP A 634 30.79 22.52 64.95
CA TRP A 634 31.23 21.85 66.18
C TRP A 634 32.61 21.20 66.03
N ARG A 635 32.88 20.54 64.89
CA ARG A 635 34.20 19.95 64.61
C ARG A 635 35.30 21.01 64.58
N LYS A 636 35.06 22.17 63.95
CA LYS A 636 36.05 23.26 63.88
C LYS A 636 36.31 23.91 65.23
N VAL A 637 35.26 24.18 66.01
CA VAL A 637 35.38 24.73 67.37
C VAL A 637 36.17 23.77 68.27
N LYS A 638 35.86 22.47 68.23
CA LYS A 638 36.55 21.46 69.03
C LYS A 638 38.03 21.28 68.63
N GLN A 639 38.33 21.39 67.33
CA GLN A 639 39.69 21.30 66.80
C GLN A 639 40.59 22.46 67.27
N TRP A 640 40.01 23.59 67.70
CA TRP A 640 40.74 24.70 68.32
C TRP A 640 40.82 24.60 69.84
N GLU A 641 39.87 23.94 70.49
CA GLU A 641 39.94 23.63 71.94
C GLU A 641 41.05 22.62 72.24
N ASP A 642 41.26 21.61 71.39
CA ASP A 642 42.32 20.59 71.57
C ASP A 642 43.76 21.13 71.31
N VAL A 643 43.90 22.32 70.72
CA VAL A 643 45.20 22.96 70.42
C VAL A 643 45.69 23.87 71.56
N MET A 644 44.88 24.07 72.62
CA MET A 644 45.23 24.88 73.80
C MET A 644 45.15 24.12 75.14
N ALA A 645 45.22 22.78 75.12
CA ALA A 645 45.34 21.94 76.31
C ALA A 645 46.79 21.50 76.56
#